data_AF-A0A2N3BEU1-F1
#
_entry.id   AF-A0A2N3BEU1-F1
#
_cell.length_a   1.000
_cell.length_b   1.000
_cell.length_c   1.000
_cell.angle_alpha   90.00
_cell.angle_beta   90.00
_cell.angle_gamma   90.00
#
_symmetry.space_group_name_H-M   'P 1'
#
loop_
_entity.id
_entity.type
_entity.pdbx_description
1 polymer ?
#
loop_
_entity_poly.entity_id
_entity_poly.type
_entity_poly.pdbx_seq_one_letter_code
_entity_poly.pdbx_strand_id
1 'polypeptide(L)'
;MGRVREVGTLWIGGRLSWMEQLCLKSFVDAGQRITLFSYEDIPNVPAGVIRRDGREVLDTADFIKYEKKDSFALFADLFRIHMIAQNPGLIWVDTDVYCHRPMEYDSDYVMGFELPGEARVNNAVLGLPADSAILADILDFTADRHAIPEFVKPNLRAQYLAARAAGTPVHVSQQPWGVWGPLMITHFVEKHGLKDQAQPLDAFYPVIFPDRTKFLKDRKVAEKLITPRTTALHLWASNKRELGLRYGGIPPVGSYLAMLLERHGIRPDLAPITGRGKRVFDAGLIDAVDLPEVATFADIGGTAQSLALAAHAKWDCDIALVDLTHKGEWPEKPSNWVAPYRAFLADNGVAADRVRLVSKARDLRPTDLVANLSGFGDVNKIKHLTPVLDACLHAESRMILDIRKGSGSYPFLKERGTVEKLSSRDDGGVEITRARFTPLPPAATVTDPAWAEIARELAGQQGFYRDNGGHSFLYIPRGRTLVVTFDNLDIAMNKREERRPWGFHFIEKQGWSMLGVMAGGWTWYRDPWVAAEFDRLASTGFFAQFERVVFYGASMGGYAACAFSAACPGADVVAISPQSTLSRALVPWETRYKVAWDRDWSGPYGDAAEASKSARRVSILYDPYEPLDAGHAARFAAPNAVKLRAPLLGHRLGSSLHQMGILNPIILAALDGSLTEAAFYQRLRARRDFARYQRELFKRAIDAGHPALARRLGHWVLARGDNRFIRQGMAAL
;
A
#
# COMPACT_ATOMS: atom_id res chain seq x y z
N MET A 1 16.12 -42.16 18.50
CA MET A 1 15.89 -40.85 17.85
C MET A 1 14.49 -40.92 17.27
N GLY A 2 13.60 -40.01 17.68
CA GLY A 2 12.21 -40.07 17.25
C GLY A 2 12.08 -39.79 15.75
N ARG A 3 11.08 -40.36 15.08
CA ARG A 3 10.76 -39.99 13.68
C ARG A 3 10.36 -38.51 13.60
N VAL A 4 11.09 -37.71 12.81
CA VAL A 4 10.67 -36.34 12.46
C VAL A 4 9.49 -36.43 11.50
N ARG A 5 8.33 -35.93 11.92
CA ARG A 5 7.09 -35.99 11.13
C ARG A 5 6.89 -34.74 10.30
N GLU A 6 6.30 -34.88 9.12
CA GLU A 6 5.83 -33.73 8.37
C GLU A 6 4.62 -33.10 9.07
N VAL A 7 4.42 -31.80 8.87
CA VAL A 7 3.25 -31.09 9.38
C VAL A 7 2.44 -30.46 8.26
N GLY A 8 1.12 -30.38 8.45
CA GLY A 8 0.17 -29.78 7.52
C GLY A 8 -0.69 -28.73 8.22
N THR A 9 -1.08 -27.69 7.49
CA THR A 9 -1.95 -26.64 7.99
C THR A 9 -2.81 -26.05 6.86
N LEU A 10 -3.79 -25.22 7.19
CA LEU A 10 -4.74 -24.65 6.24
C LEU A 10 -4.79 -23.12 6.33
N TRP A 11 -4.81 -22.48 5.16
CA TRP A 11 -5.22 -21.09 5.02
C TRP A 11 -6.11 -20.90 3.79
N ILE A 12 -7.39 -20.58 4.01
CA ILE A 12 -8.41 -20.57 2.94
C ILE A 12 -8.05 -19.54 1.85
N GLY A 13 -7.76 -18.30 2.23
CA GLY A 13 -7.59 -17.20 1.28
C GLY A 13 -7.05 -15.91 1.87
N GLY A 14 -6.69 -14.97 1.00
CA GLY A 14 -6.09 -13.69 1.35
C GLY A 14 -4.63 -13.76 1.83
N ARG A 15 -4.09 -12.65 2.34
CA ARG A 15 -2.70 -12.54 2.78
C ARG A 15 -2.48 -13.09 4.19
N LEU A 16 -1.32 -13.67 4.44
CA LEU A 16 -0.87 -14.04 5.79
C LEU A 16 -0.41 -12.80 6.56
N SER A 17 -0.80 -12.66 7.83
CA SER A 17 -0.15 -11.67 8.69
C SER A 17 1.20 -12.19 9.16
N TRP A 18 2.00 -11.34 9.79
CA TRP A 18 3.29 -11.72 10.36
C TRP A 18 3.19 -12.88 11.36
N MET A 19 2.05 -13.07 12.02
CA MET A 19 1.87 -14.15 13.00
C MET A 19 1.84 -15.52 12.33
N GLU A 20 1.06 -15.66 11.25
CA GLU A 20 1.07 -16.90 10.46
C GLU A 20 2.42 -17.10 9.78
N GLN A 21 3.04 -16.04 9.24
CA GLN A 21 4.36 -16.16 8.62
C GLN A 21 5.41 -16.62 9.63
N LEU A 22 5.39 -16.10 10.86
CA LEU A 22 6.26 -16.52 11.94
C LEU A 22 6.10 -18.02 12.24
N CYS A 23 4.86 -18.48 12.36
CA CYS A 23 4.56 -19.88 12.67
C CYS A 23 5.02 -20.81 11.55
N LEU A 24 4.65 -20.51 10.29
CA LEU A 24 5.08 -21.31 9.15
C LEU A 24 6.61 -21.33 8.98
N LYS A 25 7.24 -20.15 9.06
CA LYS A 25 8.70 -20.02 8.94
C LYS A 25 9.45 -20.74 10.06
N SER A 26 8.89 -20.81 11.26
CA SER A 26 9.54 -21.52 12.38
C SER A 26 9.75 -23.02 12.11
N PHE A 27 8.81 -23.69 11.42
CA PHE A 27 8.99 -25.09 11.01
C PHE A 27 10.09 -25.23 9.95
N VAL A 28 10.09 -24.35 8.95
CA VAL A 28 11.11 -24.33 7.89
C VAL A 28 12.50 -24.12 8.49
N ASP A 29 12.66 -23.15 9.39
CA ASP A 29 13.95 -22.83 10.03
C ASP A 29 14.41 -23.95 10.97
N ALA A 30 13.48 -24.73 11.54
CA ALA A 30 13.79 -25.92 12.32
C ALA A 30 14.12 -27.16 11.44
N GLY A 31 14.04 -27.04 10.12
CA GLY A 31 14.27 -28.15 9.18
C GLY A 31 13.11 -29.14 9.10
N GLN A 32 11.93 -28.81 9.63
CA GLN A 32 10.75 -29.65 9.59
C GLN A 32 9.85 -29.25 8.42
N ARG A 33 9.51 -30.23 7.56
CA ARG A 33 8.67 -29.99 6.37
C ARG A 33 7.26 -29.59 6.79
N ILE A 34 6.81 -28.44 6.30
CA ILE A 34 5.46 -27.91 6.52
C ILE A 34 4.74 -27.68 5.19
N THR A 35 3.52 -28.21 5.11
CA THR A 35 2.60 -28.02 3.99
C THR A 35 1.49 -27.05 4.37
N LEU A 36 1.36 -25.97 3.61
CA LEU A 36 0.23 -25.06 3.64
C LEU A 36 -0.74 -25.45 2.53
N PHE A 37 -1.91 -25.96 2.93
CA PHE A 37 -3.05 -26.12 2.04
C PHE A 37 -3.80 -24.79 1.91
N SER A 38 -4.18 -24.40 0.69
CA SER A 38 -4.97 -23.19 0.45
C SER A 38 -5.97 -23.35 -0.70
N TYR A 39 -7.05 -22.57 -0.68
CA TYR A 39 -8.07 -22.57 -1.74
C TYR A 39 -7.89 -21.42 -2.73
N GLU A 40 -7.10 -20.41 -2.35
CA GLU A 40 -6.65 -19.28 -3.16
C GLU A 40 -5.11 -19.25 -3.25
N ASP A 41 -4.59 -18.46 -4.20
CA ASP A 41 -3.16 -18.14 -4.22
C ASP A 41 -2.82 -17.12 -3.13
N ILE A 42 -1.95 -17.53 -2.20
CA ILE A 42 -1.51 -16.70 -1.07
C ILE A 42 -0.20 -15.99 -1.44
N PRO A 43 -0.18 -14.67 -1.67
CA PRO A 43 0.94 -13.98 -2.31
C PRO A 43 2.18 -13.78 -1.42
N ASN A 44 2.10 -14.12 -0.13
CA ASN A 44 3.15 -13.84 0.86
C ASN A 44 3.45 -15.04 1.77
N VAL A 45 3.44 -16.25 1.21
CA VAL A 45 3.89 -17.47 1.90
C VAL A 45 5.41 -17.42 2.11
N PRO A 46 5.93 -17.70 3.32
CA PRO A 46 7.37 -17.78 3.56
C PRO A 46 8.07 -18.81 2.66
N ALA A 47 9.27 -18.49 2.21
CA ALA A 47 10.08 -19.42 1.42
C ALA A 47 10.34 -20.73 2.19
N GLY A 48 10.29 -21.86 1.49
CA GLY A 48 10.47 -23.20 2.06
C GLY A 48 9.20 -23.90 2.54
N VAL A 49 8.07 -23.18 2.65
CA VAL A 49 6.76 -23.78 2.92
C VAL A 49 6.25 -24.47 1.66
N ILE A 50 5.84 -25.73 1.78
CA ILE A 50 5.25 -26.51 0.68
C ILE A 50 3.81 -26.01 0.48
N ARG A 51 3.41 -25.74 -0.77
CA ARG A 51 2.05 -25.25 -1.10
C ARG A 51 1.29 -26.35 -1.82
N ARG A 52 0.08 -26.66 -1.37
CA ARG A 52 -0.83 -27.64 -2.00
C ARG A 52 -2.24 -27.08 -2.08
N ASP A 53 -3.04 -27.54 -3.04
CA ASP A 53 -4.43 -27.11 -3.15
C ASP A 53 -5.26 -27.79 -2.06
N GLY A 54 -6.03 -27.01 -1.30
CA GLY A 54 -6.94 -27.54 -0.27
C GLY A 54 -8.00 -28.50 -0.85
N ARG A 55 -8.34 -28.35 -2.13
CA ARG A 55 -9.26 -29.25 -2.84
C ARG A 55 -8.73 -30.68 -2.96
N GLU A 56 -7.43 -30.89 -2.82
CA GLU A 56 -6.83 -32.23 -2.75
C GLU A 56 -7.29 -33.00 -1.50
N VAL A 57 -7.65 -32.28 -0.42
CA VAL A 57 -8.11 -32.87 0.84
C VAL A 57 -9.63 -32.82 0.96
N LEU A 58 -10.23 -31.67 0.67
CA LEU A 58 -11.68 -31.49 0.79
C LEU A 58 -12.16 -30.49 -0.26
N ASP A 59 -12.62 -30.98 -1.41
CA ASP A 59 -13.19 -30.09 -2.43
C ASP A 59 -14.57 -29.57 -1.98
N THR A 60 -14.69 -28.25 -1.87
CA THR A 60 -15.94 -27.61 -1.46
C THR A 60 -16.00 -26.15 -1.90
N ALA A 61 -17.23 -25.69 -2.15
CA ALA A 61 -17.56 -24.27 -2.26
C ALA A 61 -18.22 -23.72 -0.98
N ASP A 62 -18.50 -24.58 0.00
CA ASP A 62 -19.24 -24.27 1.23
C ASP A 62 -18.33 -24.36 2.46
N PHE A 63 -17.64 -23.26 2.74
CA PHE A 63 -16.76 -23.11 3.90
C PHE A 63 -17.57 -22.80 5.16
N ILE A 64 -18.02 -23.85 5.85
CA ILE A 64 -18.83 -23.73 7.07
C ILE A 64 -18.17 -22.86 8.16
N LYS A 65 -18.99 -22.04 8.84
CA LYS A 65 -18.56 -21.16 9.92
C LYS A 65 -19.45 -21.30 11.14
N TYR A 66 -18.91 -20.95 12.30
CA TYR A 66 -19.74 -20.66 13.47
C TYR A 66 -20.57 -19.40 13.25
N GLU A 67 -21.91 -19.49 13.31
CA GLU A 67 -22.81 -18.35 13.07
C GLU A 67 -22.57 -17.19 14.03
N LYS A 68 -22.35 -17.49 15.32
CA LYS A 68 -22.17 -16.45 16.35
C LYS A 68 -20.83 -15.70 16.23
N LYS A 69 -19.83 -16.29 15.58
CA LYS A 69 -18.45 -15.77 15.58
C LYS A 69 -17.89 -15.46 14.19
N ASP A 70 -18.61 -15.83 13.12
CA ASP A 70 -18.17 -15.69 11.73
C ASP A 70 -16.72 -16.20 11.54
N SER A 71 -16.48 -17.44 11.97
CA SER A 71 -15.15 -18.02 12.09
C SER A 71 -15.04 -19.33 11.32
N PHE A 72 -14.06 -19.41 10.43
CA PHE A 72 -13.69 -20.62 9.67
C PHE A 72 -13.03 -21.73 10.52
N ALA A 73 -12.88 -21.51 11.83
CA ALA A 73 -12.39 -22.55 12.75
C ALA A 73 -13.16 -23.88 12.60
N LEU A 74 -14.48 -23.80 12.35
CA LEU A 74 -15.30 -24.99 12.15
C LEU A 74 -14.95 -25.75 10.86
N PHE A 75 -14.68 -25.03 9.77
CA PHE A 75 -14.19 -25.65 8.54
C PHE A 75 -12.78 -26.22 8.71
N ALA A 76 -11.89 -25.54 9.45
CA ALA A 76 -10.56 -26.06 9.77
C ALA A 76 -10.62 -27.32 10.66
N ASP A 77 -11.61 -27.41 11.57
CA ASP A 77 -11.92 -28.60 12.35
C ASP A 77 -12.31 -29.79 11.48
N LEU A 78 -13.09 -29.57 10.41
CA LEU A 78 -13.41 -30.63 9.45
C LEU A 78 -12.19 -30.98 8.58
N PHE A 79 -11.57 -29.97 7.97
CA PHE A 79 -10.45 -30.14 7.05
C PHE A 79 -9.28 -30.91 7.70
N ARG A 80 -8.94 -30.62 8.96
CA ARG A 80 -7.82 -31.29 9.64
C ARG A 80 -8.02 -32.79 9.76
N ILE A 81 -9.25 -33.25 10.00
CA ILE A 81 -9.56 -34.68 10.11
C ILE A 81 -9.42 -35.36 8.74
N HIS A 82 -9.97 -34.75 7.69
CA HIS A 82 -9.80 -35.26 6.32
C HIS A 82 -8.34 -35.24 5.87
N MET A 83 -7.57 -34.23 6.27
CA MET A 83 -6.14 -34.13 5.96
C MET A 83 -5.37 -35.30 6.58
N ILE A 84 -5.60 -35.57 7.87
CA ILE A 84 -4.97 -36.69 8.59
C ILE A 84 -5.35 -38.03 7.94
N ALA A 85 -6.62 -38.22 7.59
CA ALA A 85 -7.09 -39.45 6.95
C ALA A 85 -6.42 -39.72 5.58
N GLN A 86 -6.20 -38.67 4.78
CA GLN A 86 -5.66 -38.80 3.43
C GLN A 86 -4.14 -38.72 3.35
N ASN A 87 -3.47 -38.28 4.42
CA ASN A 87 -2.01 -38.13 4.46
C ASN A 87 -1.44 -38.85 5.70
N PRO A 88 -1.31 -40.19 5.65
CA PRO A 88 -0.84 -40.98 6.80
C PRO A 88 0.49 -40.47 7.38
N GLY A 89 0.51 -40.21 8.68
CA GLY A 89 1.68 -39.74 9.43
C GLY A 89 1.88 -38.21 9.42
N LEU A 90 1.07 -37.46 8.68
CA LEU A 90 1.08 -35.99 8.69
C LEU A 90 0.43 -35.47 9.98
N ILE A 91 1.11 -34.56 10.70
CA ILE A 91 0.55 -33.89 11.89
C ILE A 91 -0.13 -32.59 11.46
N TRP A 92 -1.38 -32.38 11.86
CA TRP A 92 -2.02 -31.08 11.79
C TRP A 92 -1.41 -30.10 12.80
N VAL A 93 -1.14 -28.88 12.34
CA VAL A 93 -0.85 -27.72 13.20
C VAL A 93 -1.72 -26.53 12.81
N ASP A 94 -2.32 -25.82 13.77
CA ASP A 94 -2.99 -24.56 13.47
C ASP A 94 -1.96 -23.51 12.97
N THR A 95 -2.40 -22.55 12.14
CA THR A 95 -1.51 -21.52 11.56
C THR A 95 -0.95 -20.51 12.57
N ASP A 96 -1.36 -20.61 13.84
CA ASP A 96 -0.83 -19.87 14.99
C ASP A 96 -0.03 -20.75 15.96
N VAL A 97 0.43 -21.93 15.52
CA VAL A 97 1.34 -22.80 16.27
C VAL A 97 2.78 -22.60 15.80
N TYR A 98 3.64 -22.17 16.71
CA TYR A 98 5.07 -21.97 16.48
C TYR A 98 5.86 -23.25 16.79
N CYS A 99 6.77 -23.63 15.89
CA CYS A 99 7.73 -24.71 16.09
C CYS A 99 8.86 -24.25 17.00
N HIS A 100 8.89 -24.74 18.24
CA HIS A 100 9.97 -24.46 19.18
C HIS A 100 11.21 -25.33 18.89
N ARG A 101 10.95 -26.58 18.53
CA ARG A 101 11.93 -27.56 18.06
C ARG A 101 11.21 -28.63 17.21
N PRO A 102 11.92 -29.41 16.39
CA PRO A 102 11.31 -30.46 15.59
C PRO A 102 10.40 -31.39 16.41
N MET A 103 9.21 -31.68 15.88
CA MET A 103 8.28 -32.63 16.49
C MET A 103 8.75 -34.07 16.20
N GLU A 104 9.57 -34.59 17.10
CA GLU A 104 10.08 -35.96 17.07
C GLU A 104 9.17 -36.88 17.89
N TYR A 105 8.26 -37.58 17.21
CA TYR A 105 7.33 -38.51 17.85
C TYR A 105 7.28 -39.82 17.07
N ASP A 106 7.57 -40.93 17.75
CA ASP A 106 7.50 -42.26 17.13
C ASP A 106 6.04 -42.66 16.88
N SER A 107 5.16 -42.43 17.85
CA SER A 107 3.72 -42.71 17.75
C SER A 107 3.01 -41.83 16.72
N ASP A 108 2.06 -42.41 16.00
CA ASP A 108 1.12 -41.68 15.13
C ASP A 108 0.09 -40.87 15.94
N TYR A 109 -0.08 -41.19 17.23
CA TYR A 109 -0.86 -40.39 18.15
C TYR A 109 -0.04 -39.20 18.64
N VAL A 110 -0.29 -38.03 18.04
CA VAL A 110 0.35 -36.76 18.42
C VAL A 110 -0.74 -35.78 18.82
N MET A 111 -1.06 -35.74 20.11
CA MET A 111 -2.09 -34.87 20.69
C MET A 111 -1.66 -34.45 22.09
N GLY A 112 -2.21 -33.37 22.65
CA GLY A 112 -1.80 -32.91 23.97
C GLY A 112 -2.90 -32.24 24.76
N PHE A 113 -2.77 -32.29 26.08
CA PHE A 113 -3.68 -31.63 26.99
C PHE A 113 -3.51 -30.11 26.96
N GLU A 114 -4.59 -29.33 26.92
CA GLU A 114 -4.53 -27.85 26.94
C GLU A 114 -4.95 -27.22 28.28
N LEU A 115 -5.44 -28.04 29.22
CA LEU A 115 -5.81 -27.61 30.56
C LEU A 115 -5.04 -28.42 31.61
N PRO A 116 -4.74 -27.83 32.78
CA PRO A 116 -4.19 -28.57 33.91
C PRO A 116 -5.09 -29.76 34.31
N GLY A 117 -4.47 -30.82 34.85
CA GLY A 117 -5.19 -31.99 35.34
C GLY A 117 -5.78 -32.89 34.25
N GLU A 118 -5.20 -32.88 33.04
CA GLU A 118 -5.53 -33.83 31.96
C GLU A 118 -7.01 -33.78 31.53
N ALA A 119 -7.65 -32.63 31.73
CA ALA A 119 -9.10 -32.48 31.59
C ALA A 119 -9.58 -32.33 30.14
N ARG A 120 -8.72 -31.86 29.22
CA ARG A 120 -9.10 -31.59 27.83
C ARG A 120 -7.93 -31.72 26.87
N VAL A 121 -8.12 -32.52 25.83
CA VAL A 121 -7.18 -32.64 24.70
C VAL A 121 -7.57 -31.61 23.64
N ASN A 122 -6.59 -30.86 23.16
CA ASN A 122 -6.79 -29.86 22.12
C ASN A 122 -6.53 -30.47 20.74
N ASN A 123 -6.98 -29.78 19.69
CA ASN A 123 -6.80 -30.20 18.30
C ASN A 123 -5.88 -29.26 17.50
N ALA A 124 -5.32 -28.22 18.11
CA ALA A 124 -4.38 -27.30 17.44
C ALA A 124 -3.05 -27.96 17.04
N VAL A 125 -2.68 -29.06 17.68
CA VAL A 125 -1.65 -30.01 17.23
C VAL A 125 -2.28 -31.40 17.29
N LEU A 126 -2.46 -32.05 16.14
CA LEU A 126 -3.18 -33.32 16.07
C LEU A 126 -2.58 -34.26 15.01
N GLY A 127 -2.15 -35.44 15.42
CA GLY A 127 -1.84 -36.58 14.58
C GLY A 127 -2.57 -37.81 15.11
N LEU A 128 -3.18 -38.57 14.20
CA LEU A 128 -3.83 -39.85 14.48
C LEU A 128 -3.40 -40.85 13.39
N PRO A 129 -3.29 -42.15 13.69
CA PRO A 129 -3.12 -43.16 12.64
C PRO A 129 -4.32 -43.15 11.68
N ALA A 130 -4.06 -43.21 10.37
CA ALA A 130 -5.08 -43.08 9.33
C ALA A 130 -6.11 -44.23 9.33
N ASP A 131 -5.74 -45.39 9.87
CA ASP A 131 -6.54 -46.60 10.00
C ASP A 131 -7.10 -46.82 11.42
N SER A 132 -6.94 -45.83 12.31
CA SER A 132 -7.38 -45.95 13.70
C SER A 132 -8.91 -45.84 13.86
N ALA A 133 -9.46 -46.62 14.81
CA ALA A 133 -10.90 -46.58 15.13
C ALA A 133 -11.37 -45.19 15.58
N ILE A 134 -10.53 -44.43 16.30
CA ILE A 134 -10.85 -43.06 16.72
C ILE A 134 -11.06 -42.14 15.51
N LEU A 135 -10.22 -42.24 14.47
CA LEU A 135 -10.35 -41.41 13.29
C LEU A 135 -11.60 -41.78 12.48
N ALA A 136 -11.89 -43.07 12.35
CA ALA A 136 -13.11 -43.56 11.70
C ALA A 136 -14.38 -43.04 12.38
N ASP A 137 -14.45 -43.12 13.71
CA ASP A 137 -15.59 -42.62 14.50
C ASP A 137 -15.74 -41.09 14.40
N ILE A 138 -14.64 -40.33 14.37
CA ILE A 138 -14.66 -38.88 14.16
C ILE A 138 -15.17 -38.54 12.76
N LEU A 139 -14.71 -39.25 11.73
CA LEU A 139 -15.16 -39.06 10.35
C LEU A 139 -16.66 -39.34 10.20
N ASP A 140 -17.15 -40.43 10.80
CA ASP A 140 -18.59 -40.76 10.82
C ASP A 140 -19.41 -39.66 11.52
N PHE A 141 -18.96 -39.23 12.69
CA PHE A 141 -19.63 -38.16 13.44
C PHE A 141 -19.67 -36.82 12.69
N THR A 142 -18.60 -36.47 11.98
CA THR A 142 -18.50 -35.21 11.24
C THR A 142 -19.15 -35.25 9.85
N ALA A 143 -19.53 -36.43 9.35
CA ALA A 143 -20.29 -36.59 8.11
C ALA A 143 -21.72 -36.04 8.22
N ASP A 144 -22.33 -36.07 9.41
CA ASP A 144 -23.64 -35.46 9.69
C ASP A 144 -23.49 -34.08 10.34
N ARG A 145 -23.75 -33.02 9.56
CA ARG A 145 -23.75 -31.63 10.04
C ARG A 145 -24.84 -31.31 11.07
N HIS A 146 -25.77 -32.22 11.30
CA HIS A 146 -26.84 -32.14 12.30
C HIS A 146 -26.68 -33.20 13.40
N ALA A 147 -25.50 -33.83 13.49
CA ALA A 147 -25.20 -34.78 14.55
C ALA A 147 -25.43 -34.14 15.92
N ILE A 148 -26.06 -34.90 16.83
CA ILE A 148 -26.32 -34.49 18.20
C ILE A 148 -25.16 -35.01 19.06
N PRO A 149 -24.22 -34.16 19.51
CA PRO A 149 -23.04 -34.63 20.22
C PRO A 149 -23.42 -35.16 21.60
N GLU A 150 -22.90 -36.34 21.97
CA GLU A 150 -23.19 -36.92 23.28
C GLU A 150 -22.50 -36.19 24.44
N PHE A 151 -21.45 -35.44 24.10
CA PHE A 151 -20.56 -34.74 25.02
C PHE A 151 -20.95 -33.26 25.27
N VAL A 152 -22.10 -32.79 24.77
CA VAL A 152 -22.66 -31.52 25.23
C VAL A 152 -23.44 -31.70 26.54
N LYS A 153 -23.71 -30.59 27.24
CA LYS A 153 -24.48 -30.61 28.49
C LYS A 153 -25.85 -31.30 28.29
N PRO A 154 -26.34 -32.12 29.24
CA PRO A 154 -27.60 -32.87 29.10
C PRO A 154 -28.80 -32.02 28.65
N ASN A 155 -28.96 -30.83 29.23
CA ASN A 155 -30.06 -29.92 28.86
C ASN A 155 -29.96 -29.44 27.41
N LEU A 156 -28.74 -29.19 26.91
CA LEU A 156 -28.52 -28.77 25.54
C LEU A 156 -28.75 -29.94 24.57
N ARG A 157 -28.34 -31.16 24.96
CA ARG A 157 -28.62 -32.39 24.21
C ARG A 157 -30.14 -32.62 24.09
N ALA A 158 -30.88 -32.46 25.19
CA ALA A 158 -32.34 -32.56 25.18
C ALA A 158 -33.00 -31.54 24.25
N GLN A 159 -32.49 -30.31 24.21
CA GLN A 159 -32.95 -29.28 23.26
C GLN A 159 -32.72 -29.69 21.80
N TYR A 160 -31.55 -30.26 21.48
CA TYR A 160 -31.23 -30.72 20.12
C TYR A 160 -32.10 -31.91 19.70
N LEU A 161 -32.38 -32.84 20.62
CA LEU A 161 -33.30 -33.95 20.39
C LEU A 161 -34.73 -33.46 20.12
N ALA A 162 -35.22 -32.51 20.92
CA ALA A 162 -36.54 -31.91 20.74
C ALA A 162 -36.64 -31.16 19.40
N ALA A 163 -35.62 -30.39 19.02
CA ALA A 163 -35.56 -29.66 17.76
C ALA A 163 -35.56 -30.61 16.55
N ARG A 164 -34.80 -31.71 16.61
CA ARG A 164 -34.81 -32.77 15.58
C ARG A 164 -36.18 -33.45 15.48
N ALA A 165 -36.82 -33.78 16.59
CA ALA A 165 -38.16 -34.36 16.61
C ALA A 165 -39.22 -33.39 16.03
N ALA A 166 -39.03 -32.08 16.21
CA ALA A 166 -39.86 -31.03 15.64
C ALA A 166 -39.52 -30.70 14.16
N GLY A 167 -38.65 -31.48 13.49
CA GLY A 167 -38.27 -31.26 12.09
C GLY A 167 -37.34 -30.07 11.85
N THR A 168 -36.74 -29.50 12.90
CA THR A 168 -35.83 -28.34 12.85
C THR A 168 -34.49 -28.66 13.50
N PRO A 169 -33.73 -29.66 12.99
CA PRO A 169 -32.48 -30.08 13.61
C PRO A 169 -31.45 -28.95 13.67
N VAL A 170 -30.66 -28.91 14.74
CA VAL A 170 -29.67 -27.84 14.97
C VAL A 170 -28.39 -28.12 14.19
N HIS A 171 -28.14 -27.31 13.17
CA HIS A 171 -26.92 -27.38 12.35
C HIS A 171 -25.67 -27.07 13.19
N VAL A 172 -24.54 -27.71 12.87
CA VAL A 172 -23.26 -27.58 13.59
C VAL A 172 -22.78 -26.13 13.74
N SER A 173 -23.10 -25.24 12.79
CA SER A 173 -22.79 -23.80 12.85
C SER A 173 -23.41 -23.08 14.06
N GLN A 174 -24.49 -23.62 14.62
CA GLN A 174 -25.25 -23.09 15.76
C GLN A 174 -24.82 -23.71 17.09
N GLN A 175 -24.08 -24.82 17.04
CA GLN A 175 -23.63 -25.56 18.21
C GLN A 175 -22.46 -24.84 18.94
N PRO A 176 -22.09 -25.26 20.17
CA PRO A 176 -21.06 -24.57 20.94
C PRO A 176 -19.68 -24.56 20.25
N TRP A 177 -18.87 -23.57 20.62
CA TRP A 177 -17.49 -23.48 20.14
C TRP A 177 -16.67 -24.72 20.51
N GLY A 178 -15.94 -25.25 19.55
CA GLY A 178 -15.09 -26.43 19.72
C GLY A 178 -15.85 -27.75 19.65
N VAL A 179 -17.12 -27.75 19.19
CA VAL A 179 -17.92 -28.99 19.07
C VAL A 179 -17.29 -30.03 18.14
N TRP A 180 -16.70 -29.62 17.01
CA TRP A 180 -15.86 -30.48 16.14
C TRP A 180 -14.37 -30.31 16.42
N GLY A 181 -14.03 -29.57 17.47
CA GLY A 181 -12.66 -29.31 17.87
C GLY A 181 -12.33 -30.00 19.19
N PRO A 182 -11.82 -29.27 20.20
CA PRO A 182 -11.35 -29.89 21.45
C PRO A 182 -12.41 -30.71 22.21
N LEU A 183 -13.71 -30.39 22.10
CA LEU A 183 -14.76 -31.15 22.77
C LEU A 183 -14.91 -32.54 22.18
N MET A 184 -14.96 -32.64 20.86
CA MET A 184 -15.03 -33.92 20.13
C MET A 184 -13.77 -34.74 20.35
N ILE A 185 -12.58 -34.14 20.17
CA ILE A 185 -11.31 -34.86 20.35
C ILE A 185 -11.22 -35.41 21.77
N THR A 186 -11.53 -34.62 22.79
CA THR A 186 -11.51 -35.09 24.18
C THR A 186 -12.46 -36.28 24.39
N HIS A 187 -13.69 -36.19 23.88
CA HIS A 187 -14.66 -37.27 24.01
C HIS A 187 -14.19 -38.57 23.34
N PHE A 188 -13.71 -38.50 22.10
CA PHE A 188 -13.30 -39.70 21.38
C PHE A 188 -11.97 -40.27 21.91
N VAL A 189 -11.03 -39.45 22.37
CA VAL A 189 -9.84 -39.95 23.10
C VAL A 189 -10.26 -40.74 24.33
N GLU A 190 -11.23 -40.25 25.10
CA GLU A 190 -11.75 -40.96 26.27
C GLU A 190 -12.50 -42.24 25.89
N LYS A 191 -13.40 -42.18 24.90
CA LYS A 191 -14.18 -43.32 24.39
C LYS A 191 -13.28 -44.49 23.95
N HIS A 192 -12.13 -44.17 23.34
CA HIS A 192 -11.18 -45.17 22.86
C HIS A 192 -10.06 -45.49 23.86
N GLY A 193 -10.08 -44.94 25.09
CA GLY A 193 -9.07 -45.23 26.11
C GLY A 193 -7.66 -44.70 25.78
N LEU A 194 -7.56 -43.60 25.03
CA LEU A 194 -6.30 -43.08 24.50
C LEU A 194 -5.71 -41.91 25.30
N LYS A 195 -6.16 -41.67 26.54
CA LYS A 195 -5.66 -40.56 27.37
C LYS A 195 -4.14 -40.65 27.61
N ASP A 196 -3.63 -41.86 27.81
CA ASP A 196 -2.20 -42.11 28.05
C ASP A 196 -1.30 -41.85 26.83
N GLN A 197 -1.89 -41.67 25.64
CA GLN A 197 -1.17 -41.28 24.42
C GLN A 197 -1.02 -39.75 24.28
N ALA A 198 -1.76 -38.96 25.07
CA ALA A 198 -1.69 -37.52 25.00
C ALA A 198 -0.44 -36.97 25.70
N GLN A 199 0.25 -36.05 25.03
CA GLN A 199 1.39 -35.34 25.57
C GLN A 199 0.96 -34.42 26.73
N PRO A 200 1.85 -34.20 27.72
CA PRO A 200 1.58 -33.31 28.83
C PRO A 200 1.37 -31.87 28.36
N LEU A 201 0.74 -31.05 29.22
CA LEU A 201 0.36 -29.67 28.94
C LEU A 201 1.50 -28.83 28.34
N ASP A 202 2.70 -28.97 28.88
CA ASP A 202 3.87 -28.18 28.50
C ASP A 202 4.53 -28.60 27.18
N ALA A 203 4.09 -29.69 26.55
CA ALA A 203 4.58 -30.12 25.24
C ALA A 203 4.20 -29.14 24.12
N PHE A 204 2.96 -28.63 24.16
CA PHE A 204 2.40 -27.74 23.12
C PHE A 204 1.76 -26.45 23.69
N TYR A 205 1.30 -26.50 24.95
CA TYR A 205 0.51 -25.44 25.58
C TYR A 205 1.09 -24.93 26.92
N PRO A 206 2.41 -24.68 27.03
CA PRO A 206 3.01 -24.18 28.28
C PRO A 206 2.43 -22.82 28.71
N VAL A 207 1.92 -22.05 27.75
CA VAL A 207 1.11 -20.84 27.98
C VAL A 207 -0.32 -21.13 27.57
N ILE A 208 -1.18 -21.43 28.54
CA ILE A 208 -2.60 -21.73 28.33
C ILE A 208 -3.40 -20.50 27.87
N PHE A 209 -4.58 -20.72 27.26
CA PHE A 209 -5.41 -19.64 26.71
C PHE A 209 -5.73 -18.47 27.67
N PRO A 210 -6.07 -18.69 28.97
CA PRO A 210 -6.25 -17.60 29.93
C PRO A 210 -5.00 -16.72 30.08
N ASP A 211 -3.83 -17.31 29.92
CA ASP A 211 -2.51 -16.71 30.09
C ASP A 211 -1.84 -16.25 28.78
N ARG A 212 -2.53 -16.40 27.63
CA ARG A 212 -1.99 -16.13 26.28
C ARG A 212 -1.26 -14.79 26.12
N THR A 213 -1.60 -13.78 26.89
CA THR A 213 -0.96 -12.45 26.82
C THR A 213 0.45 -12.44 27.41
N LYS A 214 0.89 -13.51 28.10
CA LYS A 214 2.28 -13.67 28.55
C LYS A 214 3.27 -13.62 27.38
N PHE A 215 2.87 -14.01 26.17
CA PHE A 215 3.68 -13.84 24.95
C PHE A 215 3.95 -12.38 24.58
N LEU A 216 3.13 -11.45 25.07
CA LEU A 216 3.26 -9.99 24.84
C LEU A 216 4.04 -9.29 25.96
N LYS A 217 4.40 -10.01 27.03
CA LYS A 217 5.19 -9.50 28.16
C LYS A 217 6.68 -9.76 27.94
N ASP A 218 7.52 -9.24 28.83
CA ASP A 218 8.96 -9.52 28.89
C ASP A 218 9.23 -11.01 28.61
N ARG A 219 10.17 -11.28 27.68
CA ARG A 219 10.45 -12.64 27.20
C ARG A 219 10.65 -13.67 28.31
N LYS A 220 11.22 -13.27 29.45
CA LYS A 220 11.49 -14.16 30.59
C LYS A 220 10.22 -14.76 31.18
N VAL A 221 9.07 -14.11 31.00
CA VAL A 221 7.77 -14.59 31.50
C VAL A 221 7.34 -15.85 30.77
N ALA A 222 7.45 -15.87 29.43
CA ALA A 222 7.11 -17.04 28.64
C ALA A 222 8.20 -18.11 28.72
N GLU A 223 9.48 -17.72 28.69
CA GLU A 223 10.62 -18.65 28.76
C GLU A 223 10.58 -19.53 30.03
N LYS A 224 10.15 -18.98 31.17
CA LYS A 224 10.01 -19.75 32.43
C LYS A 224 8.98 -20.88 32.38
N LEU A 225 8.05 -20.83 31.42
CA LEU A 225 6.99 -21.84 31.25
C LEU A 225 7.37 -22.89 30.21
N ILE A 226 8.40 -22.64 29.41
CA ILE A 226 8.89 -23.55 28.38
C ILE A 226 9.85 -24.55 29.03
N THR A 227 9.67 -25.83 28.70
CA THR A 227 10.47 -26.93 29.27
C THR A 227 11.19 -27.69 28.16
N PRO A 228 12.14 -28.58 28.50
CA PRO A 228 12.77 -29.44 27.49
C PRO A 228 11.78 -30.33 26.72
N ARG A 229 10.57 -30.56 27.25
CA ARG A 229 9.51 -31.31 26.57
C ARG A 229 8.83 -30.50 25.47
N THR A 230 8.79 -29.17 25.57
CA THR A 230 8.10 -28.30 24.62
C THR A 230 8.63 -28.49 23.20
N THR A 231 7.78 -28.90 22.26
CA THR A 231 8.09 -28.97 20.82
C THR A 231 7.40 -27.85 20.04
N ALA A 232 6.24 -27.40 20.52
CA ALA A 232 5.46 -26.35 19.89
C ALA A 232 4.89 -25.37 20.90
N LEU A 233 4.50 -24.20 20.42
CA LEU A 233 3.85 -23.16 21.20
C LEU A 233 2.60 -22.71 20.46
N HIS A 234 1.42 -22.96 21.02
CA HIS A 234 0.20 -22.35 20.52
C HIS A 234 0.19 -20.86 20.89
N LEU A 235 0.40 -19.97 19.92
CA LEU A 235 0.50 -18.52 20.17
C LEU A 235 -0.87 -17.85 20.33
N TRP A 236 -1.95 -18.58 20.06
CA TRP A 236 -3.34 -18.16 20.14
C TRP A 236 -3.65 -16.94 19.27
N ALA A 237 -4.32 -17.12 18.13
CA ALA A 237 -4.69 -16.06 17.19
C ALA A 237 -5.61 -14.99 17.81
N SER A 238 -6.17 -15.26 18.99
CA SER A 238 -6.84 -14.23 19.80
C SER A 238 -5.89 -13.13 20.31
N ASN A 239 -4.59 -13.37 20.41
CA ASN A 239 -3.59 -12.34 20.69
C ASN A 239 -3.53 -11.27 19.60
N LYS A 240 -3.91 -11.57 18.36
CA LYS A 240 -4.04 -10.57 17.29
C LYS A 240 -4.95 -9.41 17.67
N ARG A 241 -6.00 -9.71 18.46
CA ARG A 241 -6.91 -8.69 18.99
C ARG A 241 -6.20 -7.77 19.98
N GLU A 242 -5.43 -8.31 20.92
CA GLU A 242 -4.71 -7.49 21.90
C GLU A 242 -3.58 -6.68 21.23
N LEU A 243 -2.87 -7.29 20.28
CA LEU A 243 -1.87 -6.63 19.44
C LEU A 243 -2.46 -5.44 18.67
N GLY A 244 -3.55 -5.65 17.95
CA GLY A 244 -4.20 -4.58 17.19
C GLY A 244 -4.76 -3.47 18.08
N LEU A 245 -5.34 -3.80 19.24
CA LEU A 245 -5.98 -2.81 20.11
C LEU A 245 -5.03 -2.00 20.99
N ARG A 246 -3.90 -2.59 21.40
CA ARG A 246 -3.02 -1.98 22.40
C ARG A 246 -1.64 -1.63 21.85
N TYR A 247 -1.25 -2.23 20.74
CA TYR A 247 0.13 -2.19 20.24
C TYR A 247 0.23 -1.95 18.73
N GLY A 248 -0.83 -1.41 18.10
CA GLY A 248 -0.82 -1.08 16.67
C GLY A 248 -0.60 -2.29 15.76
N GLY A 249 -0.91 -3.50 16.22
CA GLY A 249 -0.73 -4.74 15.46
C GLY A 249 0.68 -5.32 15.50
N ILE A 250 1.57 -4.78 16.35
CA ILE A 250 2.99 -5.16 16.43
C ILE A 250 3.30 -5.62 17.86
N PRO A 251 4.13 -6.67 18.08
CA PRO A 251 4.47 -7.09 19.43
C PRO A 251 5.32 -6.03 20.15
N PRO A 252 5.11 -5.80 21.46
CA PRO A 252 5.92 -4.86 22.23
C PRO A 252 7.42 -5.20 22.17
N VAL A 253 8.28 -4.19 22.11
CA VAL A 253 9.74 -4.36 22.17
C VAL A 253 10.13 -5.11 23.45
N GLY A 254 11.03 -6.08 23.34
CA GLY A 254 11.47 -6.93 24.45
C GLY A 254 10.49 -8.04 24.84
N SER A 255 9.31 -8.11 24.21
CA SER A 255 8.37 -9.21 24.43
C SER A 255 8.84 -10.54 23.83
N TYR A 256 8.24 -11.65 24.27
CA TYR A 256 8.56 -12.96 23.70
C TYR A 256 8.26 -13.02 22.19
N LEU A 257 7.11 -12.51 21.73
CA LEU A 257 6.82 -12.45 20.29
C LEU A 257 7.81 -11.58 19.52
N ALA A 258 8.23 -10.42 20.06
CA ALA A 258 9.23 -9.58 19.40
C ALA A 258 10.56 -10.32 19.23
N MET A 259 10.99 -11.08 20.25
CA MET A 259 12.18 -11.94 20.16
C MET A 259 12.03 -13.03 19.09
N LEU A 260 10.85 -13.65 18.97
CA LEU A 260 10.60 -14.63 17.91
C LEU A 260 10.64 -14.00 16.51
N LEU A 261 10.08 -12.80 16.33
CA LEU A 261 10.17 -12.10 15.05
C LEU A 261 11.62 -11.79 14.66
N GLU A 262 12.43 -11.33 15.62
CA GLU A 262 13.86 -11.08 15.40
C GLU A 262 14.60 -12.37 15.01
N ARG A 263 14.38 -13.45 15.77
CA ARG A 263 15.00 -14.77 15.52
C ARG A 263 14.75 -15.26 14.09
N HIS A 264 13.55 -15.03 13.57
CA HIS A 264 13.15 -15.50 12.24
C HIS A 264 13.22 -14.41 11.17
N GLY A 265 13.76 -13.23 11.48
CA GLY A 265 13.85 -12.12 10.51
C GLY A 265 12.49 -11.68 9.94
N ILE A 266 11.40 -11.84 10.68
CA ILE A 266 10.06 -11.46 10.24
C ILE A 266 9.79 -9.99 10.57
N ARG A 267 9.32 -9.24 9.57
CA ARG A 267 8.99 -7.81 9.69
C ARG A 267 7.48 -7.60 9.80
N PRO A 268 6.96 -7.22 10.98
CA PRO A 268 5.52 -7.14 11.22
C PRO A 268 4.84 -6.02 10.41
N ASP A 269 5.60 -4.99 10.03
CA ASP A 269 5.19 -3.87 9.19
C ASP A 269 4.96 -4.24 7.71
N LEU A 270 5.61 -5.30 7.20
CA LEU A 270 5.43 -5.77 5.82
C LEU A 270 4.23 -6.71 5.65
N ALA A 271 3.73 -7.26 6.75
CA ALA A 271 2.60 -8.17 6.79
C ALA A 271 1.74 -7.89 8.03
N PRO A 272 1.12 -6.70 8.10
CA PRO A 272 0.42 -6.28 9.30
C PRO A 272 -0.74 -7.20 9.63
N ILE A 273 -1.07 -7.29 10.92
CA ILE A 273 -2.36 -7.85 11.32
C ILE A 273 -3.44 -6.88 10.87
N THR A 274 -4.25 -7.30 9.90
CA THR A 274 -5.29 -6.44 9.28
C THR A 274 -6.62 -6.48 10.03
N GLY A 275 -6.86 -7.51 10.87
CA GLY A 275 -8.07 -7.61 11.66
C GLY A 275 -8.19 -8.90 12.48
N ARG A 276 -9.24 -8.97 13.30
CA ARG A 276 -9.68 -10.19 14.00
C ARG A 276 -11.18 -10.12 14.33
N GLY A 277 -11.94 -11.11 13.88
CA GLY A 277 -13.40 -11.10 13.98
C GLY A 277 -13.97 -9.89 13.23
N LYS A 278 -14.90 -9.15 13.85
CA LYS A 278 -15.47 -7.93 13.26
C LYS A 278 -14.56 -6.69 13.31
N ARG A 279 -13.34 -6.79 13.85
CA ARG A 279 -12.42 -5.65 13.99
C ARG A 279 -11.41 -5.63 12.85
N VAL A 280 -11.26 -4.47 12.22
CA VAL A 280 -10.23 -4.15 11.24
C VAL A 280 -9.23 -3.20 11.90
N PHE A 281 -7.93 -3.39 11.65
CA PHE A 281 -6.86 -2.56 12.21
C PHE A 281 -6.27 -1.63 11.14
N ASP A 282 -5.77 -0.47 11.58
CA ASP A 282 -5.44 0.64 10.67
C ASP A 282 -4.27 0.32 9.73
N ALA A 283 -3.32 -0.51 10.15
CA ALA A 283 -2.22 -0.96 9.28
C ALA A 283 -2.72 -1.70 8.02
N GLY A 284 -3.86 -2.40 8.10
CA GLY A 284 -4.47 -3.08 6.95
C GLY A 284 -5.04 -2.12 5.90
N LEU A 285 -5.20 -0.84 6.22
CA LEU A 285 -5.66 0.18 5.25
C LEU A 285 -4.64 0.40 4.13
N ILE A 286 -3.41 -0.05 4.30
CA ILE A 286 -2.36 -0.02 3.29
C ILE A 286 -2.74 -0.75 1.99
N ASP A 287 -3.62 -1.76 2.10
CA ASP A 287 -4.10 -2.56 0.97
C ASP A 287 -5.20 -1.83 0.19
N ALA A 288 -5.88 -0.87 0.81
CA ALA A 288 -6.89 -0.03 0.16
C ALA A 288 -6.27 1.15 -0.62
N VAL A 289 -4.96 1.37 -0.51
CA VAL A 289 -4.26 2.44 -1.23
C VAL A 289 -3.84 1.93 -2.61
N ASP A 290 -4.50 2.44 -3.65
CA ASP A 290 -4.31 2.13 -5.07
C ASP A 290 -3.20 2.97 -5.72
N LEU A 291 -2.15 3.32 -4.96
CA LEU A 291 -1.01 4.06 -5.46
C LEU A 291 0.16 3.11 -5.74
N PRO A 292 0.80 3.19 -6.93
CA PRO A 292 1.98 2.39 -7.23
C PRO A 292 3.16 2.80 -6.34
N GLU A 293 3.22 4.07 -5.96
CA GLU A 293 4.24 4.64 -5.09
C GLU A 293 3.65 5.74 -4.20
N VAL A 294 4.21 5.88 -2.99
CA VAL A 294 3.95 6.98 -2.06
C VAL A 294 5.32 7.53 -1.67
N ALA A 295 5.64 8.77 -2.01
CA ALA A 295 6.87 9.42 -1.55
C ALA A 295 6.66 10.11 -0.20
N THR A 296 5.44 10.56 0.07
CA THR A 296 5.07 11.33 1.26
C THR A 296 3.77 10.83 1.88
N PHE A 297 3.81 10.60 3.19
CA PHE A 297 2.67 10.25 4.01
C PHE A 297 2.43 11.36 5.05
N ALA A 298 1.17 11.72 5.32
CA ALA A 298 0.83 12.64 6.41
C ALA A 298 -0.24 12.05 7.32
N ASP A 299 -0.04 12.12 8.64
CA ASP A 299 -1.07 11.81 9.65
C ASP A 299 -1.58 13.09 10.28
N ILE A 300 -2.89 13.32 10.20
CA ILE A 300 -3.57 14.45 10.80
C ILE A 300 -4.11 14.05 12.17
N GLY A 301 -3.56 14.65 13.22
CA GLY A 301 -4.02 14.41 14.59
C GLY A 301 -3.47 13.14 15.24
N GLY A 302 -2.63 12.36 14.54
CA GLY A 302 -1.73 11.40 15.16
C GLY A 302 -2.37 10.08 15.59
N THR A 303 -3.37 9.62 14.84
CA THR A 303 -4.18 8.43 15.16
C THR A 303 -3.90 7.26 14.23
N ALA A 304 -2.97 7.40 13.29
CA ALA A 304 -2.69 6.42 12.24
C ALA A 304 -1.26 5.85 12.33
N GLN A 305 -0.68 5.71 13.54
CA GLN A 305 0.69 5.21 13.75
C GLN A 305 1.00 3.94 12.94
N SER A 306 0.09 2.98 13.02
CA SER A 306 0.29 1.66 12.40
C SER A 306 0.17 1.72 10.87
N LEU A 307 -0.68 2.61 10.33
CA LEU A 307 -0.76 2.89 8.89
C LEU A 307 0.49 3.64 8.40
N ALA A 308 0.98 4.62 9.17
CA ALA A 308 2.19 5.38 8.83
C ALA A 308 3.41 4.46 8.73
N LEU A 309 3.56 3.55 9.70
CA LEU A 309 4.64 2.56 9.68
C LEU A 309 4.51 1.59 8.50
N ALA A 310 3.30 1.10 8.20
CA ALA A 310 3.05 0.24 7.04
C ALA A 310 3.34 0.98 5.71
N ALA A 311 2.97 2.25 5.59
CA ALA A 311 3.27 3.09 4.43
C ALA A 311 4.77 3.28 4.23
N HIS A 312 5.49 3.62 5.30
CA HIS A 312 6.95 3.75 5.26
C HIS A 312 7.64 2.42 4.94
N ALA A 313 7.16 1.31 5.48
CA ALA A 313 7.71 -0.01 5.17
C ALA A 313 7.52 -0.40 3.70
N LYS A 314 6.33 -0.13 3.15
CA LYS A 314 5.96 -0.50 1.78
C LYS A 314 6.64 0.38 0.73
N TRP A 315 6.69 1.69 0.95
CA TRP A 315 7.14 2.66 -0.06
C TRP A 315 8.33 3.51 0.35
N ASP A 316 8.93 3.30 1.52
CA ASP A 316 10.01 4.13 2.07
C ASP A 316 9.70 5.62 1.90
N CYS A 317 8.51 6.01 2.36
CA CYS A 317 8.01 7.38 2.28
C CYS A 317 8.47 8.22 3.48
N ASP A 318 8.56 9.54 3.28
CA ASP A 318 8.70 10.49 4.40
C ASP A 318 7.36 10.62 5.14
N ILE A 319 7.42 10.76 6.47
CA ILE A 319 6.25 10.85 7.35
C ILE A 319 6.11 12.27 7.89
N ALA A 320 4.99 12.92 7.62
CA ALA A 320 4.59 14.20 8.19
C ALA A 320 3.55 14.00 9.29
N LEU A 321 3.82 14.52 10.49
CA LEU A 321 2.89 14.54 11.60
C LEU A 321 2.23 15.93 11.64
N VAL A 322 0.97 16.03 11.26
CA VAL A 322 0.23 17.29 11.20
C VAL A 322 -0.47 17.52 12.54
N ASP A 323 0.08 18.42 13.34
CA ASP A 323 -0.38 18.70 14.70
C ASP A 323 -1.38 19.84 14.73
N LEU A 324 -2.64 19.50 14.99
CA LEU A 324 -3.77 20.42 14.97
C LEU A 324 -4.64 20.23 16.21
N THR A 325 -5.18 21.33 16.71
CA THR A 325 -6.25 21.31 17.70
C THR A 325 -7.58 20.88 17.07
N HIS A 326 -8.61 20.61 17.89
CA HIS A 326 -9.97 20.29 17.43
C HIS A 326 -10.61 21.36 16.51
N LYS A 327 -10.06 22.58 16.49
CA LYS A 327 -10.51 23.69 15.64
C LYS A 327 -9.69 23.85 14.35
N GLY A 328 -8.72 22.96 14.09
CA GLY A 328 -7.82 23.06 12.93
C GLY A 328 -6.76 24.16 13.09
N GLU A 329 -6.47 24.56 14.32
CA GLU A 329 -5.42 25.54 14.65
C GLU A 329 -4.13 24.83 15.04
N TRP A 330 -2.99 25.48 14.84
CA TRP A 330 -1.70 24.92 15.26
C TRP A 330 -1.42 25.24 16.74
N PRO A 331 -1.14 24.23 17.58
CA PRO A 331 -0.87 24.47 18.99
C PRO A 331 0.50 25.14 19.20
N GLU A 332 0.62 25.97 20.24
CA GLU A 332 1.89 26.65 20.59
C GLU A 332 3.00 25.65 20.98
N LYS A 333 2.60 24.53 21.57
CA LYS A 333 3.48 23.42 21.98
C LYS A 333 2.97 22.13 21.33
N PRO A 334 3.86 21.20 20.97
CA PRO A 334 3.45 19.92 20.41
C PRO A 334 2.42 19.21 21.29
N SER A 335 1.38 18.67 20.68
CA SER A 335 0.35 17.89 21.37
C SER A 335 0.95 16.65 22.05
N ASN A 336 0.31 16.19 23.12
CA ASN A 336 0.80 15.07 23.93
C ASN A 336 0.93 13.74 23.17
N TRP A 337 0.29 13.60 22.02
CA TRP A 337 0.41 12.41 21.16
C TRP A 337 1.71 12.39 20.35
N VAL A 338 2.34 13.54 20.09
CA VAL A 338 3.47 13.68 19.16
C VAL A 338 4.69 12.89 19.64
N ALA A 339 5.07 13.04 20.92
CA ALA A 339 6.23 12.36 21.47
C ALA A 339 6.08 10.83 21.49
N PRO A 340 4.96 10.25 21.98
CA PRO A 340 4.69 8.82 21.87
C PRO A 340 4.68 8.30 20.41
N TYR A 341 4.16 9.07 19.46
CA TYR A 341 4.14 8.70 18.05
C TYR A 341 5.56 8.59 17.49
N ARG A 342 6.41 9.60 17.74
CA ARG A 342 7.81 9.59 17.30
C ARG A 342 8.60 8.45 17.94
N ALA A 343 8.36 8.17 19.22
CA ALA A 343 8.94 7.02 19.91
C ALA A 343 8.51 5.71 19.25
N PHE A 344 7.21 5.52 18.98
CA PHE A 344 6.70 4.34 18.27
C PHE A 344 7.39 4.14 16.91
N LEU A 345 7.54 5.19 16.11
CA LEU A 345 8.22 5.10 14.81
C LEU A 345 9.71 4.76 14.96
N ALA A 346 10.40 5.40 15.92
CA ALA A 346 11.82 5.17 16.18
C ALA A 346 12.08 3.75 16.68
N ASP A 347 11.27 3.26 17.63
CA ASP A 347 11.31 1.90 18.17
C ASP A 347 11.10 0.85 17.07
N ASN A 348 10.39 1.22 16.00
CA ASN A 348 10.15 0.39 14.81
C ASN A 348 11.07 0.75 13.63
N GLY A 349 12.22 1.38 13.89
CA GLY A 349 13.32 1.54 12.94
C GLY A 349 13.13 2.63 11.88
N VAL A 350 12.19 3.57 12.06
CA VAL A 350 12.07 4.76 11.22
C VAL A 350 13.08 5.81 11.68
N ALA A 351 13.95 6.26 10.77
CA ALA A 351 14.96 7.26 11.09
C ALA A 351 14.33 8.63 11.40
N ALA A 352 14.90 9.35 12.36
CA ALA A 352 14.31 10.58 12.90
C ALA A 352 14.23 11.73 11.87
N ASP A 353 15.13 11.75 10.88
CA ASP A 353 15.17 12.70 9.76
C ASP A 353 14.09 12.43 8.70
N ARG A 354 13.51 11.22 8.68
CA ARG A 354 12.38 10.83 7.83
C ARG A 354 11.02 11.20 8.44
N VAL A 355 11.00 11.75 9.66
CA VAL A 355 9.77 12.11 10.40
C VAL A 355 9.77 13.61 10.69
N ARG A 356 8.82 14.32 10.09
CA ARG A 356 8.69 15.78 10.21
C ARG A 356 7.43 16.17 10.96
N LEU A 357 7.56 16.99 12.00
CA LEU A 357 6.42 17.64 12.64
C LEU A 357 6.00 18.88 11.83
N VAL A 358 4.72 18.99 11.51
CA VAL A 358 4.12 20.15 10.85
C VAL A 358 3.37 20.96 11.91
N SER A 359 4.07 21.92 12.50
CA SER A 359 3.56 22.77 13.58
C SER A 359 3.08 24.15 13.11
N LYS A 360 3.13 24.44 11.80
CA LYS A 360 2.65 25.71 11.22
C LYS A 360 2.07 25.46 9.82
N ALA A 361 1.10 26.28 9.41
CA ALA A 361 0.47 26.20 8.09
C ALA A 361 1.47 26.26 6.93
N ARG A 362 2.46 27.15 7.01
CA ARG A 362 3.50 27.32 5.96
C ARG A 362 4.39 26.08 5.76
N ASP A 363 4.36 25.15 6.70
CA ASP A 363 5.15 23.92 6.65
C ASP A 363 4.35 22.78 5.99
N LEU A 364 3.08 22.98 5.63
CA LEU A 364 2.31 22.01 4.86
C LEU A 364 2.92 21.83 3.47
N ARG A 365 2.83 20.61 2.94
CA ARG A 365 3.36 20.24 1.62
C ARG A 365 2.38 19.30 0.93
N PRO A 366 2.33 19.29 -0.41
CA PRO A 366 1.62 18.26 -1.17
C PRO A 366 2.04 16.87 -0.69
N THR A 367 1.06 16.00 -0.48
CA THR A 367 1.24 14.69 0.13
C THR A 367 0.51 13.61 -0.67
N ASP A 368 1.19 12.50 -0.96
CA ASP A 368 0.61 11.41 -1.77
C ASP A 368 -0.44 10.61 -0.97
N LEU A 369 -0.19 10.31 0.30
CA LEU A 369 -1.12 9.60 1.18
C LEU A 369 -1.38 10.36 2.48
N VAL A 370 -2.64 10.69 2.74
CA VAL A 370 -3.07 11.41 3.94
C VAL A 370 -3.93 10.51 4.82
N ALA A 371 -3.70 10.48 6.13
CA ALA A 371 -4.53 9.79 7.10
C ALA A 371 -5.20 10.82 8.03
N ASN A 372 -6.51 10.64 8.24
CA ASN A 372 -7.34 11.43 9.15
C ASN A 372 -8.32 10.49 9.86
N LEU A 373 -7.77 9.57 10.66
CA LEU A 373 -8.52 8.54 11.38
C LEU A 373 -9.03 9.10 12.71
N SER A 374 -10.25 8.76 13.14
CA SER A 374 -10.84 9.28 14.39
C SER A 374 -10.65 10.80 14.61
N GLY A 375 -10.64 11.56 13.52
CA GLY A 375 -10.21 12.96 13.49
C GLY A 375 -11.31 13.89 12.99
N PHE A 376 -10.99 14.73 12.02
CA PHE A 376 -11.94 15.65 11.41
C PHE A 376 -12.95 14.89 10.54
N GLY A 377 -14.24 15.02 10.85
CA GLY A 377 -15.33 14.27 10.22
C GLY A 377 -15.87 13.11 11.04
N ASP A 378 -15.14 12.70 12.09
CA ASP A 378 -15.64 11.79 13.14
C ASP A 378 -15.81 12.53 14.48
N VAL A 379 -14.69 12.99 15.06
CA VAL A 379 -14.63 13.62 16.38
C VAL A 379 -14.64 15.15 16.27
N ASN A 380 -13.95 15.69 15.26
CA ASN A 380 -13.84 17.13 15.01
C ASN A 380 -14.65 17.55 13.78
N LYS A 381 -15.02 18.83 13.66
CA LYS A 381 -15.79 19.30 12.49
C LYS A 381 -14.91 19.33 11.25
N ILE A 382 -15.28 18.55 10.21
CA ILE A 382 -14.52 18.40 8.96
C ILE A 382 -14.10 19.71 8.30
N LYS A 383 -14.94 20.75 8.37
CA LYS A 383 -14.68 22.06 7.75
C LYS A 383 -13.38 22.72 8.21
N HIS A 384 -12.95 22.46 9.44
CA HIS A 384 -11.70 22.98 9.99
C HIS A 384 -10.46 22.40 9.30
N LEU A 385 -10.60 21.30 8.56
CA LEU A 385 -9.51 20.69 7.82
C LEU A 385 -9.25 21.36 6.46
N THR A 386 -10.10 22.30 6.04
CA THR A 386 -10.00 22.97 4.72
C THR A 386 -8.58 23.46 4.39
N PRO A 387 -7.88 24.22 5.26
CA PRO A 387 -6.53 24.72 4.94
C PRO A 387 -5.49 23.60 4.73
N VAL A 388 -5.66 22.49 5.43
CA VAL A 388 -4.78 21.31 5.33
C VAL A 388 -5.08 20.55 4.05
N LEU A 389 -6.36 20.33 3.73
CA LEU A 389 -6.76 19.68 2.49
C LEU A 389 -6.29 20.47 1.27
N ASP A 390 -6.45 21.79 1.29
CA ASP A 390 -6.07 22.67 0.19
C ASP A 390 -4.55 22.69 -0.06
N ALA A 391 -3.74 22.52 0.99
CA ALA A 391 -2.27 22.52 0.88
C ALA A 391 -1.66 21.12 0.65
N CYS A 392 -2.29 20.06 1.18
CA CYS A 392 -1.75 18.70 1.14
C CYS A 392 -2.29 17.88 -0.03
N LEU A 393 -3.56 18.05 -0.43
CA LEU A 393 -4.13 17.22 -1.48
C LEU A 393 -3.75 17.73 -2.86
N HIS A 394 -3.18 16.84 -3.66
CA HIS A 394 -3.02 17.01 -5.10
C HIS A 394 -3.84 15.95 -5.84
N ALA A 395 -3.78 16.07 -7.16
CA ALA A 395 -4.43 15.21 -8.16
C ALA A 395 -4.44 13.71 -7.86
N GLU A 396 -3.30 13.20 -7.44
CA GLU A 396 -3.05 11.77 -7.27
C GLU A 396 -3.13 11.36 -5.79
N SER A 397 -3.38 12.30 -4.88
CA SER A 397 -3.45 11.97 -3.46
C SER A 397 -4.53 10.94 -3.17
N ARG A 398 -4.30 10.14 -2.14
CA ARG A 398 -5.34 9.38 -1.45
C ARG A 398 -5.44 9.87 -0.02
N MET A 399 -6.65 10.01 0.48
CA MET A 399 -6.88 10.25 1.90
C MET A 399 -7.70 9.11 2.50
N ILE A 400 -7.24 8.52 3.60
CA ILE A 400 -8.03 7.57 4.37
C ILE A 400 -8.56 8.30 5.61
N LEU A 401 -9.88 8.24 5.80
CA LEU A 401 -10.54 8.98 6.90
C LEU A 401 -11.76 8.25 7.47
N ASP A 402 -12.12 8.64 8.68
CA ASP A 402 -13.36 8.21 9.34
C ASP A 402 -14.44 9.30 9.24
N ILE A 403 -15.66 8.89 8.92
CA ILE A 403 -16.82 9.74 8.68
C ILE A 403 -17.96 9.29 9.60
N ARG A 404 -18.28 10.09 10.63
CA ARG A 404 -19.44 9.85 11.49
C ARG A 404 -20.74 10.23 10.78
N LYS A 405 -21.76 9.39 10.86
CA LYS A 405 -23.10 9.67 10.33
C LYS A 405 -23.63 10.96 10.96
N GLY A 406 -24.08 11.90 10.13
CA GLY A 406 -24.56 13.21 10.57
C GLY A 406 -23.48 14.28 10.80
N SER A 407 -22.18 13.97 10.61
CA SER A 407 -21.07 14.94 10.77
C SER A 407 -21.04 16.07 9.73
N GLY A 408 -21.79 15.93 8.63
CA GLY A 408 -21.68 16.82 7.46
C GLY A 408 -20.49 16.51 6.53
N SER A 409 -19.74 15.44 6.79
CA SER A 409 -18.54 15.12 6.00
C SER A 409 -18.83 14.64 4.58
N TYR A 410 -19.89 13.86 4.36
CA TYR A 410 -20.22 13.41 3.00
C TYR A 410 -20.51 14.58 2.04
N PRO A 411 -21.39 15.56 2.38
CA PRO A 411 -21.56 16.76 1.57
C PRO A 411 -20.25 17.52 1.33
N PHE A 412 -19.48 17.77 2.40
CA PHE A 412 -18.20 18.49 2.33
C PHE A 412 -17.17 17.80 1.40
N LEU A 413 -17.07 16.47 1.47
CA LEU A 413 -16.13 15.70 0.65
C LEU A 413 -16.62 15.54 -0.79
N LYS A 414 -17.93 15.39 -1.01
CA LYS A 414 -18.50 15.22 -2.37
C LYS A 414 -18.24 16.42 -3.26
N GLU A 415 -18.12 17.62 -2.70
CA GLU A 415 -17.71 18.83 -3.42
C GLU A 415 -16.23 18.80 -3.85
N ARG A 416 -15.42 17.95 -3.23
CA ARG A 416 -13.96 17.93 -3.35
C ARG A 416 -13.40 16.64 -3.95
N GLY A 417 -14.19 15.57 -4.07
CA GLY A 417 -13.70 14.26 -4.47
C GLY A 417 -14.75 13.15 -4.43
N THR A 418 -14.29 11.94 -4.72
CA THR A 418 -15.07 10.72 -4.56
C THR A 418 -14.73 10.05 -3.22
N VAL A 419 -15.74 9.52 -2.56
CA VAL A 419 -15.62 8.80 -1.29
C VAL A 419 -16.02 7.36 -1.53
N GLU A 420 -15.12 6.43 -1.27
CA GLU A 420 -15.35 4.99 -1.35
C GLU A 420 -15.34 4.38 0.06
N LYS A 421 -16.41 3.66 0.41
CA LYS A 421 -16.54 3.00 1.71
C LYS A 421 -15.61 1.79 1.77
N LEU A 422 -14.74 1.76 2.78
CA LEU A 422 -13.86 0.63 3.08
C LEU A 422 -14.47 -0.28 4.16
N SER A 423 -14.99 0.31 5.24
CA SER A 423 -15.63 -0.41 6.33
C SER A 423 -16.57 0.50 7.14
N SER A 424 -17.35 -0.06 8.06
CA SER A 424 -18.17 0.72 9.01
C SER A 424 -18.12 0.13 10.41
N ARG A 425 -18.24 0.98 11.43
CA ARG A 425 -18.38 0.60 12.84
C ARG A 425 -19.54 1.35 13.49
N ASP A 426 -20.14 0.78 14.52
CA ASP A 426 -21.09 1.47 15.40
C ASP A 426 -20.33 2.06 16.60
N ASP A 427 -20.63 3.31 16.94
CA ASP A 427 -20.15 3.99 18.13
C ASP A 427 -21.31 4.71 18.82
N GLY A 428 -21.87 4.06 19.83
CA GLY A 428 -23.00 4.59 20.60
C GLY A 428 -24.29 4.73 19.79
N GLY A 429 -24.57 3.80 18.86
CA GLY A 429 -25.74 3.87 17.97
C GLY A 429 -25.57 4.78 16.75
N VAL A 430 -24.37 5.32 16.54
CA VAL A 430 -24.01 6.13 15.38
C VAL A 430 -23.01 5.38 14.51
N GLU A 431 -23.34 5.18 13.24
CA GLU A 431 -22.42 4.58 12.27
C GLU A 431 -21.26 5.54 11.95
N ILE A 432 -20.04 5.03 12.04
CA ILE A 432 -18.84 5.67 11.52
C ILE A 432 -18.35 4.85 10.33
N THR A 433 -18.31 5.48 9.16
CA THR A 433 -17.77 4.89 7.93
C THR A 433 -16.28 5.22 7.83
N ARG A 434 -15.45 4.21 7.66
CA ARG A 434 -14.08 4.41 7.17
C ARG A 434 -14.08 4.41 5.66
N ALA A 435 -13.45 5.41 5.07
CA ALA A 435 -13.47 5.61 3.63
C ALA A 435 -12.09 5.96 3.06
N ARG A 436 -11.93 5.65 1.77
CA ARG A 436 -10.90 6.22 0.92
C ARG A 436 -11.51 7.39 0.16
N PHE A 437 -10.89 8.54 0.28
CA PHE A 437 -11.20 9.73 -0.47
C PHE A 437 -10.18 9.95 -1.57
N THR A 438 -10.67 10.18 -2.78
CA THR A 438 -9.88 10.56 -3.95
C THR A 438 -10.29 11.97 -4.36
N PRO A 439 -9.37 12.96 -4.33
CA PRO A 439 -9.70 14.32 -4.73
C PRO A 439 -10.25 14.37 -6.15
N LEU A 440 -11.17 15.30 -6.41
CA LEU A 440 -11.59 15.63 -7.76
C LEU A 440 -10.36 16.15 -8.50
N PRO A 441 -10.26 15.85 -9.80
CA PRO A 441 -9.42 16.63 -10.68
C PRO A 441 -9.75 18.12 -10.46
N PRO A 442 -8.76 19.02 -10.40
CA PRO A 442 -9.00 20.46 -10.30
C PRO A 442 -10.01 20.86 -11.38
N ALA A 443 -11.14 21.42 -10.93
CA ALA A 443 -12.17 21.96 -11.81
C ALA A 443 -11.51 22.98 -12.73
N ALA A 444 -11.86 22.99 -14.02
CA ALA A 444 -11.40 24.00 -14.95
C ALA A 444 -11.86 25.38 -14.45
N THR A 445 -11.01 26.08 -13.70
CA THR A 445 -11.41 27.36 -13.10
C THR A 445 -11.35 28.46 -14.13
N VAL A 446 -12.46 29.20 -14.23
CA VAL A 446 -12.55 30.51 -14.86
C VAL A 446 -11.39 31.38 -14.35
N THR A 447 -10.68 32.03 -15.26
CA THR A 447 -9.63 33.01 -15.00
C THR A 447 -10.06 34.01 -13.92
N ASP A 448 -9.30 34.04 -12.83
CA ASP A 448 -9.49 34.99 -11.72
C ASP A 448 -9.28 36.42 -12.24
N PRO A 449 -10.22 37.35 -12.03
CA PRO A 449 -10.04 38.76 -12.41
C PRO A 449 -8.73 39.38 -11.88
N ALA A 450 -8.31 39.00 -10.67
CA ALA A 450 -7.06 39.49 -10.07
C ALA A 450 -5.81 38.96 -10.82
N TRP A 451 -5.85 37.72 -11.30
CA TRP A 451 -4.77 37.18 -12.14
C TRP A 451 -4.72 37.88 -13.50
N ALA A 452 -5.86 38.19 -14.11
CA ALA A 452 -5.90 38.88 -15.39
C ALA A 452 -5.22 40.25 -15.33
N GLU A 453 -5.34 40.99 -14.22
CA GLU A 453 -4.63 42.24 -13.98
C GLU A 453 -3.11 42.01 -13.89
N ILE A 454 -2.66 41.11 -13.01
CA ILE A 454 -1.24 40.77 -12.86
C ILE A 454 -0.64 40.28 -14.19
N ALA A 455 -1.38 39.47 -14.95
CA ALA A 455 -0.92 38.96 -16.24
C ALA A 455 -0.76 40.09 -17.27
N ARG A 456 -1.67 41.06 -17.30
CA ARG A 456 -1.53 42.26 -18.15
C ARG A 456 -0.34 43.12 -17.74
N GLU A 457 -0.10 43.28 -16.44
CA GLU A 457 1.09 43.97 -15.93
C GLU A 457 2.38 43.26 -16.34
N LEU A 458 2.43 41.94 -16.18
CA LEU A 458 3.58 41.12 -16.60
C LEU A 458 3.82 41.15 -18.11
N ALA A 459 2.76 41.19 -18.91
CA ALA A 459 2.85 41.29 -20.37
C ALA A 459 3.49 42.63 -20.79
N GLY A 460 3.18 43.71 -20.07
CA GLY A 460 3.62 45.06 -20.43
C GLY A 460 3.05 45.55 -21.76
N GLN A 461 3.55 46.68 -22.26
CA GLN A 461 3.01 47.34 -23.46
C GLN A 461 3.22 46.56 -24.77
N GLN A 462 4.25 45.72 -24.82
CA GLN A 462 4.63 44.94 -26.02
C GLN A 462 4.12 43.49 -25.96
N GLY A 463 3.60 43.06 -24.81
CA GLY A 463 3.07 41.71 -24.60
C GLY A 463 1.56 41.64 -24.81
N PHE A 464 0.98 40.47 -24.54
CA PHE A 464 -0.46 40.32 -24.50
C PHE A 464 -0.88 39.28 -23.46
N TYR A 465 -2.13 39.41 -23.00
CA TYR A 465 -2.83 38.40 -22.22
C TYR A 465 -4.19 38.12 -22.87
N ARG A 466 -4.50 36.85 -23.11
CA ARG A 466 -5.78 36.38 -23.67
C ARG A 466 -6.28 35.19 -22.87
N ASP A 467 -7.58 35.13 -22.62
CA ASP A 467 -8.20 34.03 -21.89
C ASP A 467 -9.61 33.71 -22.38
N ASN A 468 -10.06 32.48 -22.15
CA ASN A 468 -11.42 32.01 -22.45
C ASN A 468 -12.16 31.50 -21.19
N GLY A 469 -11.66 31.82 -20.00
CA GLY A 469 -12.10 31.21 -18.75
C GLY A 469 -11.38 29.89 -18.45
N GLY A 470 -11.31 28.94 -19.37
CA GLY A 470 -10.67 27.63 -19.11
C GLY A 470 -9.15 27.62 -19.24
N HIS A 471 -8.62 28.50 -20.09
CA HIS A 471 -7.23 28.58 -20.49
C HIS A 471 -6.82 30.04 -20.66
N SER A 472 -5.52 30.31 -20.57
CA SER A 472 -4.97 31.62 -20.88
C SER A 472 -3.60 31.55 -21.54
N PHE A 473 -3.32 32.56 -22.36
CA PHE A 473 -2.05 32.81 -23.02
C PHE A 473 -1.50 34.13 -22.49
N LEU A 474 -0.31 34.08 -21.90
CA LEU A 474 0.44 35.24 -21.41
C LEU A 474 1.75 35.35 -22.18
N TYR A 475 1.87 36.36 -23.04
CA TYR A 475 3.11 36.68 -23.73
C TYR A 475 3.85 37.82 -23.03
N ILE A 476 5.10 37.55 -22.65
CA ILE A 476 6.01 38.49 -21.99
C ILE A 476 7.25 38.67 -22.89
N PRO A 477 7.35 39.80 -23.62
CA PRO A 477 8.46 40.07 -24.52
C PRO A 477 9.72 40.42 -23.73
N ARG A 478 10.85 39.83 -24.13
CA ARG A 478 12.18 40.20 -23.64
C ARG A 478 13.21 40.12 -24.78
N GLY A 479 13.73 38.92 -25.06
CA GLY A 479 14.78 38.68 -26.05
C GLY A 479 14.33 37.92 -27.29
N ARG A 480 15.31 37.51 -28.11
CA ARG A 480 15.09 36.82 -29.41
C ARG A 480 14.83 35.31 -29.31
N THR A 481 14.90 34.75 -28.10
CA THR A 481 14.48 33.37 -27.81
C THR A 481 13.11 33.40 -27.14
N LEU A 482 12.15 32.64 -27.67
CA LEU A 482 10.83 32.43 -27.09
C LEU A 482 10.77 31.05 -26.43
N VAL A 483 10.38 31.02 -25.16
CA VAL A 483 10.00 29.77 -24.47
C VAL A 483 8.47 29.73 -24.34
N VAL A 484 7.85 28.78 -25.04
CA VAL A 484 6.43 28.44 -24.90
C VAL A 484 6.32 27.39 -23.79
N THR A 485 5.69 27.74 -22.68
CA THR A 485 5.60 26.85 -21.51
C THR A 485 4.16 26.47 -21.20
N PHE A 486 3.98 25.24 -20.72
CA PHE A 486 2.69 24.70 -20.31
C PHE A 486 2.75 24.35 -18.82
N ASP A 487 1.70 24.68 -18.08
CA ASP A 487 1.63 24.45 -16.64
C ASP A 487 1.80 22.97 -16.27
N ASN A 488 2.66 22.72 -15.27
CA ASN A 488 2.65 21.47 -14.53
C ASN A 488 1.60 21.57 -13.42
N LEU A 489 0.51 20.81 -13.57
CA LEU A 489 -0.65 20.86 -12.66
C LEU A 489 -0.31 20.56 -11.20
N ASP A 490 0.74 19.79 -10.92
CA ASP A 490 1.19 19.52 -9.55
C ASP A 490 1.64 20.78 -8.79
N ILE A 491 2.10 21.82 -9.50
CA ILE A 491 2.56 23.10 -8.94
C ILE A 491 1.48 24.17 -9.07
N ALA A 492 0.65 24.11 -10.13
CA ALA A 492 -0.38 25.09 -10.43
C ALA A 492 -1.49 25.21 -9.36
N MET A 493 -1.58 24.24 -8.43
CA MET A 493 -2.65 24.15 -7.43
C MET A 493 -2.38 24.97 -6.14
N ASN A 494 -1.12 25.27 -5.79
CA ASN A 494 -0.80 25.58 -4.38
C ASN A 494 -0.49 27.05 -4.03
N LYS A 495 -0.35 27.97 -5.00
CA LYS A 495 -0.14 29.41 -4.72
C LYS A 495 -0.65 30.29 -5.87
N ARG A 496 -1.83 30.90 -5.70
CA ARG A 496 -2.44 31.78 -6.72
C ARG A 496 -1.94 33.24 -6.67
N GLU A 497 -1.66 33.76 -5.48
CA GLU A 497 -1.17 35.14 -5.30
C GLU A 497 0.23 35.39 -5.90
N GLU A 498 1.05 34.33 -6.01
CA GLU A 498 2.38 34.37 -6.65
C GLU A 498 2.39 33.64 -8.00
N ARG A 499 1.23 33.33 -8.59
CA ARG A 499 1.16 32.48 -9.79
C ARG A 499 1.99 33.11 -10.91
N ARG A 500 2.92 32.32 -11.44
CA ARG A 500 3.72 32.66 -12.62
C ARG A 500 3.72 31.42 -13.52
N PRO A 501 3.74 31.59 -14.85
CA PRO A 501 3.74 30.44 -15.73
C PRO A 501 4.99 29.57 -15.49
N TRP A 502 4.86 28.27 -15.72
CA TRP A 502 5.89 27.31 -15.31
C TRP A 502 7.28 27.65 -15.86
N GLY A 503 8.26 27.76 -14.96
CA GLY A 503 9.63 28.14 -15.30
C GLY A 503 9.92 29.64 -15.40
N PHE A 504 8.94 30.51 -15.12
CA PHE A 504 9.06 31.97 -15.20
C PHE A 504 10.40 32.53 -14.68
N HIS A 505 10.77 32.22 -13.44
CA HIS A 505 11.94 32.82 -12.79
C HIS A 505 13.25 32.48 -13.50
N PHE A 506 13.41 31.28 -14.06
CA PHE A 506 14.65 30.94 -14.75
C PHE A 506 14.64 31.49 -16.18
N ILE A 507 13.48 31.54 -16.85
CA ILE A 507 13.32 32.14 -18.20
C ILE A 507 13.64 33.64 -18.12
N GLU A 508 13.10 34.31 -17.11
CA GLU A 508 13.36 35.72 -16.83
C GLU A 508 14.84 35.99 -16.59
N LYS A 509 15.51 35.17 -15.77
CA LYS A 509 16.95 35.29 -15.51
C LYS A 509 17.82 35.13 -16.76
N GLN A 510 17.35 34.42 -17.79
CA GLN A 510 18.06 34.30 -19.07
C GLN A 510 17.73 35.44 -20.06
N GLY A 511 16.79 36.33 -19.72
CA GLY A 511 16.34 37.39 -20.63
C GLY A 511 15.51 36.87 -21.81
N TRP A 512 14.94 35.68 -21.73
CA TRP A 512 14.15 35.08 -22.81
C TRP A 512 12.71 35.59 -22.81
N SER A 513 12.15 35.75 -24.01
CA SER A 513 10.72 35.97 -24.20
C SER A 513 9.94 34.73 -23.78
N MET A 514 8.73 34.91 -23.28
CA MET A 514 7.94 33.83 -22.71
C MET A 514 6.51 33.85 -23.24
N LEU A 515 5.99 32.70 -23.68
CA LEU A 515 4.55 32.48 -23.91
C LEU A 515 4.07 31.42 -22.91
N GLY A 516 3.46 31.86 -21.81
CA GLY A 516 2.86 30.98 -20.82
C GLY A 516 1.46 30.56 -21.25
N VAL A 517 1.25 29.25 -21.43
CA VAL A 517 -0.06 28.66 -21.77
C VAL A 517 -0.58 27.89 -20.57
N MET A 518 -1.57 28.47 -19.92
CA MET A 518 -2.06 28.00 -18.62
C MET A 518 -3.38 27.27 -18.78
N ALA A 519 -3.56 26.20 -18.03
CA ALA A 519 -4.81 25.46 -17.97
C ALA A 519 -5.48 25.67 -16.61
N GLY A 520 -6.80 25.81 -16.61
CA GLY A 520 -7.62 25.87 -15.41
C GLY A 520 -7.83 24.52 -14.74
N GLY A 521 -7.44 23.40 -15.37
CA GLY A 521 -7.63 22.04 -14.86
C GLY A 521 -7.07 20.96 -15.79
N TRP A 522 -7.46 19.70 -15.58
CA TRP A 522 -7.03 18.52 -16.35
C TRP A 522 -7.70 18.45 -17.73
N THR A 523 -7.39 19.44 -18.56
CA THR A 523 -8.02 19.65 -19.86
C THR A 523 -7.24 19.01 -21.00
N TRP A 524 -5.98 18.62 -20.76
CA TRP A 524 -4.99 18.30 -21.79
C TRP A 524 -4.90 19.36 -22.88
N TYR A 525 -5.27 20.62 -22.57
CA TYR A 525 -5.30 21.69 -23.58
C TYR A 525 -6.16 21.34 -24.81
N ARG A 526 -7.15 20.46 -24.64
CA ARG A 526 -8.06 20.01 -25.71
C ARG A 526 -9.28 20.91 -25.90
N ASP A 527 -9.26 22.12 -25.33
CA ASP A 527 -10.25 23.14 -25.64
C ASP A 527 -9.99 23.67 -27.05
N PRO A 528 -10.98 23.67 -27.97
CA PRO A 528 -10.81 24.17 -29.33
C PRO A 528 -10.24 25.59 -29.42
N TRP A 529 -10.50 26.44 -28.41
CA TRP A 529 -9.95 27.79 -28.36
C TRP A 529 -8.42 27.81 -28.28
N VAL A 530 -7.82 26.84 -27.57
CA VAL A 530 -6.35 26.75 -27.46
C VAL A 530 -5.73 26.46 -28.83
N ALA A 531 -6.32 25.52 -29.59
CA ALA A 531 -5.89 25.22 -30.95
C ALA A 531 -6.02 26.43 -31.88
N ALA A 532 -7.19 27.09 -31.86
CA ALA A 532 -7.43 28.29 -32.67
C ALA A 532 -6.46 29.44 -32.33
N GLU A 533 -6.07 29.59 -31.05
CA GLU A 533 -5.11 30.62 -30.64
C GLU A 533 -3.70 30.31 -31.14
N PHE A 534 -3.26 29.05 -31.13
CA PHE A 534 -2.00 28.64 -31.76
C PHE A 534 -2.01 28.84 -33.28
N ASP A 535 -3.11 28.51 -33.96
CA ASP A 535 -3.28 28.74 -35.40
C ASP A 535 -3.26 30.24 -35.74
N ARG A 536 -3.87 31.07 -34.88
CA ARG A 536 -3.81 32.53 -34.98
C ARG A 536 -2.38 33.03 -34.85
N LEU A 537 -1.64 32.62 -33.83
CA LEU A 537 -0.25 33.03 -33.63
C LEU A 537 0.63 32.62 -34.82
N ALA A 538 0.45 31.42 -35.34
CA ALA A 538 1.15 30.93 -36.52
C ALA A 538 0.85 31.81 -37.76
N SER A 539 -0.43 32.02 -38.07
CA SER A 539 -0.88 32.77 -39.24
C SER A 539 -0.53 34.26 -39.18
N THR A 540 -0.40 34.86 -37.99
CA THR A 540 0.04 36.25 -37.85
C THR A 540 1.56 36.42 -37.93
N GLY A 541 2.32 35.33 -38.13
CA GLY A 541 3.79 35.36 -38.15
C GLY A 541 4.41 35.62 -36.77
N PHE A 542 3.67 35.39 -35.68
CA PHE A 542 4.14 35.68 -34.32
C PHE A 542 5.44 34.94 -34.01
N PHE A 543 5.55 33.67 -34.39
CA PHE A 543 6.75 32.87 -34.11
C PHE A 543 7.96 33.29 -34.96
N ALA A 544 7.73 33.87 -36.15
CA ALA A 544 8.79 34.23 -37.09
C ALA A 544 9.68 35.39 -36.63
N GLN A 545 9.26 36.14 -35.60
CA GLN A 545 10.06 37.23 -35.02
C GLN A 545 11.20 36.74 -34.12
N PHE A 546 11.20 35.46 -33.73
CA PHE A 546 12.19 34.87 -32.83
C PHE A 546 13.21 34.04 -33.60
N GLU A 547 14.47 34.09 -33.18
CA GLU A 547 15.53 33.22 -33.73
C GLU A 547 15.38 31.78 -33.28
N ARG A 548 14.79 31.60 -32.10
CA ARG A 548 14.65 30.31 -31.44
C ARG A 548 13.32 30.26 -30.70
N VAL A 549 12.55 29.22 -30.97
CA VAL A 549 11.31 28.92 -30.26
C VAL A 549 11.44 27.53 -29.63
N VAL A 550 11.15 27.42 -28.33
CA VAL A 550 11.20 26.15 -27.61
C VAL A 550 9.91 25.92 -26.82
N PHE A 551 9.27 24.79 -27.04
CA PHE A 551 8.10 24.34 -26.31
C PHE A 551 8.53 23.47 -25.13
N TYR A 552 8.00 23.74 -23.94
CA TYR A 552 8.44 23.12 -22.70
C TYR A 552 7.27 22.68 -21.82
N GLY A 553 7.27 21.41 -21.40
CA GLY A 553 6.17 20.84 -20.62
C GLY A 553 6.52 19.57 -19.86
N ALA A 554 5.73 19.25 -18.83
CA ALA A 554 5.76 17.97 -18.12
C ALA A 554 4.36 17.33 -18.05
N SER A 555 4.28 15.99 -18.16
CA SER A 555 3.03 15.21 -18.14
C SER A 555 2.00 15.78 -19.14
N MET A 556 0.85 16.27 -18.68
CA MET A 556 -0.14 16.97 -19.50
C MET A 556 0.44 18.18 -20.26
N GLY A 557 1.31 18.96 -19.62
CA GLY A 557 2.02 20.06 -20.29
C GLY A 557 3.04 19.53 -21.30
N GLY A 558 3.61 18.35 -21.05
CA GLY A 558 4.53 17.68 -21.98
C GLY A 558 3.82 17.21 -23.25
N TYR A 559 2.59 16.69 -23.11
CA TYR A 559 1.69 16.47 -24.25
C TYR A 559 1.53 17.76 -25.06
N ALA A 560 1.15 18.86 -24.39
CA ALA A 560 0.85 20.12 -25.06
C ALA A 560 2.08 20.74 -25.75
N ALA A 561 3.24 20.67 -25.10
CA ALA A 561 4.51 21.10 -25.68
C ALA A 561 4.83 20.35 -26.98
N CYS A 562 4.65 19.04 -27.00
CA CYS A 562 4.82 18.24 -28.21
C CYS A 562 3.73 18.52 -29.25
N ALA A 563 2.46 18.56 -28.86
CA ALA A 563 1.33 18.74 -29.77
C ALA A 563 1.37 20.11 -30.46
N PHE A 564 1.40 21.20 -29.69
CA PHE A 564 1.30 22.56 -30.23
C PHE A 564 2.60 23.08 -30.85
N SER A 565 3.70 22.33 -30.76
CA SER A 565 4.92 22.64 -31.53
C SER A 565 4.66 22.67 -33.04
N ALA A 566 3.62 21.98 -33.53
CA ALA A 566 3.22 22.02 -34.93
C ALA A 566 2.79 23.42 -35.43
N ALA A 567 2.39 24.34 -34.54
CA ALA A 567 2.11 25.73 -34.88
C ALA A 567 3.37 26.55 -35.22
N CYS A 568 4.55 26.03 -34.86
CA CYS A 568 5.84 26.62 -35.19
C CYS A 568 6.81 25.53 -35.70
N PRO A 569 6.66 25.10 -36.98
CA PRO A 569 7.59 24.16 -37.59
C PRO A 569 9.04 24.61 -37.43
N GLY A 570 9.93 23.70 -37.06
CA GLY A 570 11.33 24.00 -36.75
C GLY A 570 11.62 24.45 -35.31
N ALA A 571 10.61 24.57 -34.45
CA ALA A 571 10.81 24.76 -33.02
C ALA A 571 11.48 23.55 -32.36
N ASP A 572 12.07 23.75 -31.18
CA ASP A 572 12.48 22.65 -30.31
C ASP A 572 11.41 22.32 -29.27
N VAL A 573 11.42 21.10 -28.77
CA VAL A 573 10.52 20.64 -27.71
C VAL A 573 11.33 19.97 -26.60
N VAL A 574 10.98 20.28 -25.36
CA VAL A 574 11.49 19.63 -24.14
C VAL A 574 10.31 19.12 -23.34
N ALA A 575 10.14 17.80 -23.29
CA ALA A 575 9.00 17.15 -22.67
C ALA A 575 9.44 16.15 -21.59
N ILE A 576 8.84 16.25 -20.39
CA ILE A 576 9.10 15.35 -19.26
C ILE A 576 7.88 14.43 -19.06
N SER A 577 8.08 13.12 -19.12
CA SER A 577 7.05 12.09 -19.00
C SER A 577 5.76 12.41 -19.80
N PRO A 578 5.84 12.81 -21.09
CA PRO A 578 4.67 13.25 -21.84
C PRO A 578 3.73 12.08 -22.12
N GLN A 579 2.42 12.34 -22.05
CA GLN A 579 1.46 11.51 -22.77
C GLN A 579 1.45 11.93 -24.24
N SER A 580 1.51 10.99 -25.17
CA SER A 580 1.42 11.29 -26.61
C SER A 580 -0.01 11.67 -27.04
N THR A 581 -1.00 11.05 -26.42
CA THR A 581 -2.45 11.24 -26.62
C THR A 581 -3.16 10.44 -25.52
N LEU A 582 -4.43 10.74 -25.19
CA LEU A 582 -5.26 9.85 -24.37
C LEU A 582 -6.41 9.21 -25.16
N SER A 583 -6.33 9.24 -26.50
CA SER A 583 -7.26 8.51 -27.37
C SER A 583 -7.21 7.01 -27.04
N ARG A 584 -8.34 6.46 -26.56
CA ARG A 584 -8.46 5.04 -26.21
C ARG A 584 -8.24 4.11 -27.40
N ALA A 585 -8.46 4.58 -28.62
CA ALA A 585 -8.15 3.83 -29.84
C ALA A 585 -6.64 3.67 -30.07
N LEU A 586 -5.84 4.65 -29.65
CA LEU A 586 -4.40 4.70 -29.90
C LEU A 586 -3.58 4.21 -28.71
N VAL A 587 -4.07 4.41 -27.49
CA VAL A 587 -3.39 4.07 -26.23
C VAL A 587 -4.34 3.35 -25.25
N PRO A 588 -4.92 2.19 -25.62
CA PRO A 588 -5.86 1.47 -24.76
C PRO A 588 -5.25 1.02 -23.41
N TRP A 589 -3.92 0.95 -23.35
CA TRP A 589 -3.12 0.62 -22.17
C TRP A 589 -2.93 1.79 -21.20
N GLU A 590 -3.22 3.04 -21.57
CA GLU A 590 -3.14 4.19 -20.64
C GLU A 590 -4.38 4.20 -19.73
N THR A 591 -4.17 4.03 -18.42
CA THR A 591 -5.21 3.79 -17.40
C THR A 591 -5.38 4.93 -16.38
N ARG A 592 -4.45 5.89 -16.33
CA ARG A 592 -4.33 6.89 -15.26
C ARG A 592 -5.35 8.01 -15.36
N TYR A 593 -5.58 8.54 -16.56
CA TYR A 593 -6.24 9.84 -16.76
C TYR A 593 -7.66 9.73 -17.33
N LYS A 594 -8.53 8.98 -16.64
CA LYS A 594 -9.91 8.72 -17.07
C LYS A 594 -10.71 9.98 -17.39
N VAL A 595 -10.48 11.06 -16.65
CA VAL A 595 -11.20 12.34 -16.81
C VAL A 595 -11.04 12.97 -18.21
N ALA A 596 -10.01 12.59 -18.95
CA ALA A 596 -9.70 13.16 -20.26
C ALA A 596 -9.89 12.17 -21.42
N TRP A 597 -10.41 10.96 -21.16
CA TRP A 597 -10.69 9.98 -22.20
C TRP A 597 -11.79 10.40 -23.17
N ASP A 598 -12.80 11.12 -22.67
CA ASP A 598 -13.94 11.57 -23.49
C ASP A 598 -13.67 12.88 -24.25
N ARG A 599 -12.44 13.42 -24.18
CA ARG A 599 -12.05 14.62 -24.94
C ARG A 599 -11.86 14.28 -26.41
N ASP A 600 -12.00 15.27 -27.28
CA ASP A 600 -11.70 15.12 -28.70
C ASP A 600 -10.18 15.08 -28.92
N TRP A 601 -9.68 13.95 -29.43
CA TRP A 601 -8.28 13.71 -29.76
C TRP A 601 -8.02 13.73 -31.27
N SER A 602 -8.95 14.24 -32.07
CA SER A 602 -8.77 14.47 -33.50
C SER A 602 -8.05 15.79 -33.80
N GLY A 603 -7.82 16.04 -35.09
CA GLY A 603 -7.20 17.26 -35.59
C GLY A 603 -5.68 17.30 -35.48
N PRO A 604 -5.05 18.40 -35.94
CA PRO A 604 -3.59 18.51 -36.09
C PRO A 604 -2.83 18.44 -34.76
N TYR A 605 -3.48 18.80 -33.65
CA TYR A 605 -2.89 18.75 -32.32
C TYR A 605 -3.30 17.51 -31.52
N GLY A 606 -4.08 16.58 -32.10
CA GLY A 606 -4.69 15.45 -31.39
C GLY A 606 -3.72 14.34 -30.94
N ASP A 607 -2.63 14.16 -31.69
CA ASP A 607 -1.57 13.22 -31.36
C ASP A 607 -0.22 13.96 -31.35
N ALA A 608 0.34 14.10 -30.16
CA ALA A 608 1.59 14.81 -29.96
C ALA A 608 2.79 14.10 -30.61
N ALA A 609 2.74 12.77 -30.80
CA ALA A 609 3.80 12.04 -31.49
C ALA A 609 3.79 12.32 -33.00
N GLU A 610 2.61 12.56 -33.58
CA GLU A 610 2.45 12.95 -34.99
C GLU A 610 2.71 14.43 -35.20
N ALA A 611 2.11 15.29 -34.37
CA ALA A 611 2.22 16.75 -34.49
C ALA A 611 3.68 17.23 -34.34
N SER A 612 4.43 16.65 -33.40
CA SER A 612 5.83 17.05 -33.13
C SER A 612 6.82 16.63 -34.22
N LYS A 613 6.40 15.94 -35.29
CA LYS A 613 7.28 15.61 -36.43
C LYS A 613 7.80 16.85 -37.16
N SER A 614 7.09 17.96 -37.12
CA SER A 614 7.51 19.23 -37.72
C SER A 614 8.50 20.02 -36.87
N ALA A 615 8.71 19.62 -35.61
CA ALA A 615 9.72 20.22 -34.74
C ALA A 615 11.13 19.87 -35.24
N ARG A 616 12.10 20.75 -34.99
CA ARG A 616 13.52 20.47 -35.29
C ARG A 616 14.08 19.38 -34.38
N ARG A 617 13.72 19.39 -33.10
CA ARG A 617 14.15 18.39 -32.11
C ARG A 617 13.10 18.24 -31.00
N VAL A 618 12.84 17.00 -30.58
CA VAL A 618 11.93 16.67 -29.47
C VAL A 618 12.70 15.90 -28.41
N SER A 619 13.11 16.56 -27.32
CA SER A 619 13.83 15.92 -26.22
C SER A 619 12.84 15.39 -25.18
N ILE A 620 12.76 14.06 -25.04
CA ILE A 620 11.79 13.37 -24.18
C ILE A 620 12.51 12.72 -23.00
N LEU A 621 12.28 13.24 -21.80
CA LEU A 621 12.78 12.66 -20.56
C LEU A 621 11.71 11.70 -20.02
N TYR A 622 12.04 10.43 -19.79
CA TYR A 622 11.07 9.44 -19.31
C TYR A 622 11.79 8.29 -18.58
N ASP A 623 11.09 7.63 -17.65
CA ASP A 623 11.57 6.37 -17.08
C ASP A 623 11.18 5.19 -17.99
N PRO A 624 12.15 4.46 -18.59
CA PRO A 624 11.85 3.29 -19.41
C PRO A 624 11.29 2.09 -18.64
N TYR A 625 11.31 2.11 -17.29
CA TYR A 625 10.75 1.07 -16.45
C TYR A 625 9.37 1.41 -15.89
N GLU A 626 8.84 2.59 -16.18
CA GLU A 626 7.43 2.94 -15.96
C GLU A 626 6.64 2.56 -17.21
N PRO A 627 5.84 1.46 -17.22
CA PRO A 627 5.29 0.90 -18.46
C PRO A 627 4.42 1.87 -19.25
N LEU A 628 3.61 2.69 -18.56
CA LEU A 628 2.72 3.65 -19.21
C LEU A 628 3.50 4.79 -19.87
N ASP A 629 4.52 5.31 -19.20
CA ASP A 629 5.38 6.36 -19.76
C ASP A 629 6.25 5.83 -20.90
N ALA A 630 6.78 4.62 -20.75
CA ALA A 630 7.53 3.95 -21.80
C ALA A 630 6.68 3.72 -23.04
N GLY A 631 5.40 3.33 -22.88
CA GLY A 631 4.44 3.21 -23.96
C GLY A 631 4.22 4.53 -24.71
N HIS A 632 4.10 5.65 -23.99
CA HIS A 632 3.95 6.97 -24.64
C HIS A 632 5.23 7.41 -25.34
N ALA A 633 6.39 7.29 -24.68
CA ALA A 633 7.68 7.63 -25.27
C ALA A 633 8.00 6.77 -26.52
N ALA A 634 7.53 5.52 -26.57
CA ALA A 634 7.71 4.64 -27.72
C ALA A 634 7.03 5.17 -28.98
N ARG A 635 5.87 5.83 -28.85
CA ARG A 635 5.11 6.39 -29.99
C ARG A 635 5.84 7.50 -30.73
N PHE A 636 6.73 8.24 -30.05
CA PHE A 636 7.61 9.23 -30.70
C PHE A 636 8.71 8.51 -31.49
N ALA A 637 8.41 8.10 -32.71
CA ALA A 637 9.29 7.29 -33.57
C ALA A 637 10.04 8.09 -34.64
N ALA A 638 9.73 9.38 -34.79
CA ALA A 638 10.35 10.22 -35.80
C ALA A 638 11.84 10.51 -35.49
N PRO A 639 12.70 10.73 -36.50
CA PRO A 639 14.15 10.92 -36.30
C PRO A 639 14.54 12.14 -35.46
N ASN A 640 13.64 13.13 -35.36
CA ASN A 640 13.84 14.33 -34.54
C ASN A 640 13.61 14.08 -33.03
N ALA A 641 13.06 12.92 -32.65
CA ALA A 641 12.79 12.57 -31.25
C ALA A 641 14.03 11.97 -30.56
N VAL A 642 14.55 12.68 -29.56
CA VAL A 642 15.67 12.27 -28.71
C VAL A 642 15.14 11.77 -27.37
N LYS A 643 15.28 10.46 -27.13
CA LYS A 643 14.75 9.76 -25.95
C LYS A 643 15.79 9.73 -24.82
N LEU A 644 15.70 10.71 -23.92
CA LEU A 644 16.55 10.86 -22.74
C LEU A 644 16.05 9.96 -21.60
N ARG A 645 16.48 8.69 -21.61
CA ARG A 645 16.07 7.68 -20.62
C ARG A 645 16.54 8.04 -19.21
N ALA A 646 15.65 8.01 -18.24
CA ALA A 646 15.90 8.29 -16.83
C ALA A 646 15.44 7.12 -15.94
N PRO A 647 16.16 5.97 -15.95
CA PRO A 647 15.68 4.74 -15.33
C PRO A 647 15.53 4.82 -13.82
N LEU A 648 14.47 4.18 -13.31
CA LEU A 648 14.16 3.99 -11.89
C LEU A 648 13.87 5.31 -11.14
N LEU A 649 13.27 6.27 -11.85
CA LEU A 649 12.77 7.55 -11.34
C LEU A 649 11.24 7.72 -11.54
N GLY A 650 10.55 6.69 -12.02
CA GLY A 650 9.09 6.60 -12.19
C GLY A 650 8.44 7.76 -12.94
N HIS A 651 7.12 7.91 -12.78
CA HIS A 651 6.37 8.93 -13.51
C HIS A 651 6.75 10.36 -13.12
N ARG A 652 6.83 10.63 -11.79
CA ARG A 652 7.19 11.94 -11.24
C ARG A 652 8.71 12.19 -11.28
N LEU A 653 9.37 11.82 -12.38
CA LEU A 653 10.83 11.97 -12.51
C LEU A 653 11.27 13.44 -12.44
N GLY A 654 10.43 14.39 -12.88
CA GLY A 654 10.70 15.82 -12.72
C GLY A 654 10.94 16.22 -11.25
N SER A 655 10.11 15.71 -10.33
CA SER A 655 10.27 15.89 -8.89
C SER A 655 11.56 15.22 -8.38
N SER A 656 11.87 14.02 -8.87
CA SER A 656 13.12 13.33 -8.52
C SER A 656 14.36 14.12 -8.97
N LEU A 657 14.37 14.65 -10.20
CA LEU A 657 15.43 15.52 -10.72
C LEU A 657 15.56 16.81 -9.91
N HIS A 658 14.45 17.37 -9.43
CA HIS A 658 14.44 18.57 -8.59
C HIS A 658 15.04 18.29 -7.20
N GLN A 659 14.63 17.20 -6.55
CA GLN A 659 15.17 16.77 -5.25
C GLN A 659 16.69 16.52 -5.32
N MET A 660 17.18 16.01 -6.46
CA MET A 660 18.61 15.85 -6.71
C MET A 660 19.34 17.15 -7.07
N GLY A 661 18.64 18.28 -7.21
CA GLY A 661 19.21 19.57 -7.60
C GLY A 661 19.67 19.67 -9.06
N ILE A 662 19.37 18.67 -9.90
CA ILE A 662 19.84 18.60 -11.29
C ILE A 662 18.81 19.00 -12.34
N LEU A 663 17.55 19.22 -11.95
CA LEU A 663 16.50 19.62 -12.90
C LEU A 663 16.83 20.93 -13.62
N ASN A 664 17.09 22.01 -12.87
CA ASN A 664 17.29 23.34 -13.48
C ASN A 664 18.46 23.37 -14.48
N PRO A 665 19.66 22.82 -14.17
CA PRO A 665 20.74 22.77 -15.15
C PRO A 665 20.41 21.96 -16.41
N ILE A 666 19.63 20.88 -16.29
CA ILE A 666 19.22 20.07 -17.45
C ILE A 666 18.25 20.85 -18.32
N ILE A 667 17.24 21.47 -17.72
CA ILE A 667 16.20 22.21 -18.45
C ILE A 667 16.79 23.45 -19.12
N LEU A 668 17.63 24.23 -18.43
CA LEU A 668 18.25 25.41 -19.03
C LEU A 668 19.07 25.06 -20.27
N ALA A 669 19.91 24.02 -20.20
CA ALA A 669 20.66 23.52 -21.34
C ALA A 669 19.76 22.97 -22.46
N ALA A 670 18.60 22.41 -22.12
CA ALA A 670 17.66 21.93 -23.13
C ALA A 670 17.00 23.11 -23.88
N LEU A 671 16.65 24.16 -23.15
CA LEU A 671 16.02 25.36 -23.70
C LEU A 671 16.99 26.19 -24.55
N ASP A 672 18.24 26.37 -24.11
CA ASP A 672 19.25 27.08 -24.90
C ASP A 672 19.77 26.27 -26.11
N GLY A 673 19.52 24.96 -26.14
CA GLY A 673 19.90 24.05 -27.22
C GLY A 673 21.27 23.40 -27.07
N SER A 674 21.96 23.61 -25.95
CA SER A 674 23.27 23.03 -25.64
C SER A 674 23.21 21.63 -25.03
N LEU A 675 22.03 21.14 -24.63
CA LEU A 675 21.90 19.82 -24.00
C LEU A 675 22.21 18.69 -24.99
N THR A 676 23.35 18.05 -24.76
CA THR A 676 23.71 16.78 -25.40
C THR A 676 23.25 15.59 -24.56
N GLU A 677 23.08 14.43 -25.19
CA GLU A 677 22.78 13.18 -24.47
C GLU A 677 23.89 12.86 -23.45
N ALA A 678 25.16 13.06 -23.83
CA ALA A 678 26.30 12.86 -22.95
C ALA A 678 26.22 13.76 -21.70
N ALA A 679 25.92 15.05 -21.86
CA ALA A 679 25.77 15.98 -20.75
C ALA A 679 24.58 15.61 -19.84
N PHE A 680 23.46 15.21 -20.45
CA PHE A 680 22.30 14.71 -19.69
C PHE A 680 22.69 13.49 -18.83
N TYR A 681 23.30 12.47 -19.43
CA TYR A 681 23.68 11.25 -18.71
C TYR A 681 24.78 11.48 -17.68
N GLN A 682 25.69 12.42 -17.91
CA GLN A 682 26.68 12.83 -16.91
C GLN A 682 25.99 13.42 -15.67
N ARG A 683 25.05 14.35 -15.85
CA ARG A 683 24.26 14.94 -14.74
C ARG A 683 23.39 13.90 -14.05
N LEU A 684 22.76 13.01 -14.81
CA LEU A 684 21.88 11.95 -14.29
C LEU A 684 22.63 10.94 -13.40
N ARG A 685 23.97 10.92 -13.36
CA ARG A 685 24.72 10.08 -12.42
C ARG A 685 24.50 10.46 -10.96
N ALA A 686 24.07 11.69 -10.66
CA ALA A 686 23.71 12.11 -9.30
C ALA A 686 22.67 11.19 -8.64
N ARG A 687 21.84 10.49 -9.44
CA ARG A 687 20.88 9.49 -8.94
C ARG A 687 21.51 8.34 -8.17
N ARG A 688 22.81 8.06 -8.34
CA ARG A 688 23.50 7.00 -7.60
C ARG A 688 23.45 7.22 -6.08
N ASP A 689 23.35 8.47 -5.66
CA ASP A 689 23.24 8.86 -4.25
C ASP A 689 21.79 9.14 -3.83
N PHE A 690 20.82 8.97 -4.74
CA PHE A 690 19.40 9.18 -4.48
C PHE A 690 18.75 7.91 -3.94
N ALA A 691 18.20 7.97 -2.72
CA ALA A 691 17.70 6.81 -1.98
C ALA A 691 16.69 5.96 -2.78
N ARG A 692 15.77 6.61 -3.49
CA ARG A 692 14.79 5.93 -4.35
C ARG A 692 15.45 5.12 -5.45
N TYR A 693 16.40 5.72 -6.17
CA TYR A 693 17.12 5.03 -7.25
C TYR A 693 17.88 3.81 -6.72
N GLN A 694 18.55 3.95 -5.57
CA GLN A 694 19.25 2.85 -4.91
C GLN A 694 18.30 1.71 -4.55
N ARG A 695 17.15 2.03 -3.92
CA ARG A 695 16.11 1.08 -3.54
C ARG A 695 15.60 0.30 -4.75
N GLU A 696 15.16 1.01 -5.79
CA GLU A 696 14.60 0.40 -7.00
C GLU A 696 15.64 -0.44 -7.75
N LEU A 697 16.90 0.01 -7.80
CA LEU A 697 17.96 -0.75 -8.45
C LEU A 697 18.28 -2.05 -7.68
N PHE A 698 18.31 -1.99 -6.36
CA PHE A 698 18.50 -3.15 -5.50
C PHE A 698 17.35 -4.15 -5.66
N LYS A 699 16.10 -3.68 -5.53
CA LYS A 699 14.90 -4.49 -5.71
C LYS A 699 14.91 -5.17 -7.08
N ARG A 700 15.18 -4.42 -8.15
CA ARG A 700 15.24 -4.96 -9.51
C ARG A 700 16.33 -6.02 -9.69
N ALA A 701 17.50 -5.84 -9.07
CA ALA A 701 18.57 -6.84 -9.11
C ALA A 701 18.13 -8.16 -8.43
N ILE A 702 17.36 -8.08 -7.34
CA ILE A 702 16.77 -9.25 -6.69
C ILE A 702 15.69 -9.91 -7.54
N ASP A 703 14.72 -9.13 -8.00
CA ASP A 703 13.60 -9.65 -8.80
C ASP A 703 14.08 -10.30 -10.11
N ALA A 704 15.21 -9.83 -10.66
CA ALA A 704 15.83 -10.39 -11.85
C ALA A 704 16.74 -11.62 -11.57
N GLY A 705 16.81 -12.12 -10.34
CA GLY A 705 17.63 -13.28 -9.99
C GLY A 705 19.13 -13.00 -9.98
N HIS A 706 19.55 -11.76 -9.68
CA HIS A 706 20.96 -11.35 -9.63
C HIS A 706 21.44 -11.00 -8.20
N PRO A 707 21.43 -11.95 -7.24
CA PRO A 707 21.75 -11.68 -5.84
C PRO A 707 23.18 -11.17 -5.63
N ALA A 708 24.15 -11.63 -6.42
CA ALA A 708 25.54 -11.14 -6.31
C ALA A 708 25.67 -9.65 -6.72
N LEU A 709 24.86 -9.17 -7.68
CA LEU A 709 24.81 -7.75 -8.03
C LEU A 709 24.14 -6.94 -6.92
N ALA A 710 23.04 -7.44 -6.37
CA ALA A 710 22.37 -6.82 -5.23
C ALA A 710 23.30 -6.72 -4.03
N ARG A 711 24.08 -7.78 -3.69
CA ARG A 711 25.06 -7.74 -2.61
C ARG A 711 26.12 -6.65 -2.81
N ARG A 712 26.70 -6.56 -4.01
CA ARG A 712 27.69 -5.51 -4.34
C ARG A 712 27.10 -4.11 -4.23
N LEU A 713 25.89 -3.89 -4.76
CA LEU A 713 25.19 -2.62 -4.63
C LEU A 713 24.90 -2.29 -3.16
N GLY A 714 24.41 -3.26 -2.40
CA GLY A 714 24.06 -3.06 -1.00
C GLY A 714 25.28 -2.71 -0.14
N HIS A 715 26.40 -3.40 -0.32
CA HIS A 715 27.67 -2.99 0.32
C HIS A 715 28.10 -1.58 -0.09
N TRP A 716 27.98 -1.23 -1.37
CA TRP A 716 28.36 0.10 -1.84
C TRP A 716 27.52 1.22 -1.23
N VAL A 717 26.19 1.02 -1.12
CA VAL A 717 25.24 1.97 -0.52
C VAL A 717 25.46 2.07 0.98
N LEU A 718 25.49 0.94 1.69
CA LEU A 718 25.57 0.92 3.16
C LEU A 718 26.92 1.40 3.71
N ALA A 719 27.97 1.41 2.89
CA ALA A 719 29.25 2.02 3.25
C ALA A 719 29.25 3.57 3.15
N ARG A 720 28.24 4.16 2.51
CA ARG A 720 28.17 5.61 2.20
C ARG A 720 26.95 6.32 2.81
N GLY A 721 26.08 5.58 3.48
CA GLY A 721 24.87 6.05 4.15
C GLY A 721 24.05 4.88 4.67
N ASP A 722 22.86 5.14 5.20
CA ASP A 722 21.88 4.09 5.49
C ASP A 722 20.80 4.07 4.41
N ASN A 723 20.41 2.88 4.00
CA ASN A 723 19.21 2.66 3.21
C ASN A 723 18.51 1.44 3.81
N ARG A 724 17.45 1.69 4.58
CA ARG A 724 16.77 0.68 5.40
C ARG A 724 16.28 -0.51 4.57
N PHE A 725 15.77 -0.29 3.36
CA PHE A 725 15.31 -1.35 2.46
C PHE A 725 16.48 -2.24 2.03
N ILE A 726 17.58 -1.62 1.59
CA ILE A 726 18.79 -2.34 1.18
C ILE A 726 19.42 -3.08 2.36
N ARG A 727 19.48 -2.48 3.55
CA ARG A 727 20.00 -3.14 4.77
C ARG A 727 19.23 -4.42 5.10
N GLN A 728 17.90 -4.39 5.00
CA GLN A 728 17.07 -5.59 5.19
C GLN A 728 17.27 -6.61 4.08
N GLY A 729 17.28 -6.15 2.82
CA GLY A 729 17.52 -7.03 1.69
C GLY A 729 18.87 -7.74 1.77
N MET A 730 19.91 -7.03 2.20
CA MET A 730 21.24 -7.60 2.43
C MET A 730 21.27 -8.66 3.53
N ALA A 731 20.45 -8.54 4.57
CA ALA A 731 20.35 -9.55 5.62
C ALA A 731 19.67 -10.84 5.14
N ALA A 732 18.87 -10.76 4.07
CA ALA A 732 18.17 -11.90 3.47
C ALA A 732 18.94 -12.56 2.30
N LEU A 733 20.08 -11.97 1.87
CA LEU A 733 20.93 -12.46 0.78
C LEU A 733 22.18 -13.15 1.30
#